data_AF-A0A9W9PB87-F1
#
_entry.id   AF-A0A9W9PB87-F1
#
_cell.length_a   1.000
_cell.length_b   1.000
_cell.length_c   1.000
_cell.angle_alpha   90.00
_cell.angle_beta   90.00
_cell.angle_gamma   90.00
#
_symmetry.space_group_name_H-M   'P 1'
#
loop_
_entity.id
_entity.type
_entity.pdbx_description
1 polymer ?
#
loop_
_entity_poly.entity_id
_entity_poly.type
_entity_poly.pdbx_seq_one_letter_code
_entity_poly.pdbx_strand_id
1 'polypeptide(L)'
;MTSTTLRAITHRLTTTPVDQLPSIASFLATSLSDCAELLSAPQNQKPGKSDSDNAIQIHKLKTRLASLLQDRSVEGRWTAVVLVKATVEAGQWEALRGYEPIVRGLIGILAKPDPVSTRKMSLITLTRIFHLTYQYPTLVREVTTPHLPGFVTAALNLVSTLVKLPSGSSRKPKPNTPFMEIVLHAILELVPRHPTIFRPFGSQLRSLLTEILGASAPVFYPEPVIDVAVDLFASLYKCAPKDKSGSGWTDDCRSTILSIHRATDHVFRAVVEQWESVDGSLVPIKQNYSKEVGDGSSDILGLPSWRGLHSGADRILTLLRILSGFISLPSMSSVALPLGLILDLTSRLTSVIVPANGESANGAQSNPQIGREEREQLWAELPRIHIGALNLLAHVVSVLETSITPITQSILEQANWVFRNEKFSKDVRYTTYDLLQSLVSVNGPALTKQSVSSIANVLRSCCHDLLPVTGESGSHSKSQSDTRSRSKAGPGTANADSFLNPNLNARQVFTGYSSSRLEDSASTLLQAVLTSVPSELLAASTRAEIDRTIILTTDKDAMLASVLNPIPAVKGRGAGASLIPFLARIYSDQKEVEALIRPRMPVLMTTPELDAYAENEEDEEADEMATEEYDAAPVTSEFLKVSRVETQKPEPTVAAPLVHKRTYAEESTLQSSGLALAPEQQPGQTKKARFEEDISTKSTEPSSGHNQPLSPTKVSVSSAAAPRAQTSSTPQETPFKAQISTVSSTSQPAADVSVDDSDDELPTLNMDPDTDDDDEDDDVTMEG
;
A
#
# COMPACT_ATOMS: atom_id res chain seq x y z
N MET A 1 -9.01 -42.53 -21.40
CA MET A 1 -7.91 -43.15 -20.60
C MET A 1 -7.91 -42.65 -19.15
N THR A 2 -8.22 -41.39 -18.91
CA THR A 2 -8.40 -40.76 -17.58
C THR A 2 -9.14 -41.60 -16.52
N SER A 3 -10.29 -42.20 -16.83
CA SER A 3 -11.09 -42.99 -15.85
C SER A 3 -10.35 -44.22 -15.30
N THR A 4 -9.58 -44.91 -16.15
CA THR A 4 -8.69 -46.01 -15.72
C THR A 4 -7.53 -45.51 -14.86
N THR A 5 -7.00 -44.31 -15.12
CA THR A 5 -5.98 -43.67 -14.27
C THR A 5 -6.53 -43.35 -12.88
N LEU A 6 -7.73 -42.74 -12.79
CA LEU A 6 -8.39 -42.43 -11.52
C LEU A 6 -8.66 -43.68 -10.66
N ARG A 7 -9.06 -44.78 -11.30
CA ARG A 7 -9.22 -46.09 -10.65
C ARG A 7 -7.88 -46.65 -10.14
N ALA A 8 -6.81 -46.52 -10.91
CA ALA A 8 -5.46 -46.94 -10.50
C ALA A 8 -4.89 -46.10 -9.35
N ILE A 9 -5.11 -44.79 -9.33
CA ILE A 9 -4.78 -43.88 -8.21
C ILE A 9 -5.49 -44.33 -6.95
N THR A 10 -6.82 -44.51 -7.03
CA THR A 10 -7.65 -44.93 -5.89
C THR A 10 -7.21 -46.28 -5.34
N HIS A 11 -6.89 -47.25 -6.22
CA HIS A 11 -6.35 -48.54 -5.83
C HIS A 11 -5.00 -48.40 -5.09
N ARG A 12 -4.03 -47.67 -5.67
CA ARG A 12 -2.72 -47.43 -5.03
C ARG A 12 -2.85 -46.77 -3.66
N LEU A 13 -3.81 -45.84 -3.48
CA LEU A 13 -4.13 -45.21 -2.19
C LEU A 13 -4.76 -46.16 -1.17
N THR A 14 -5.29 -47.31 -1.59
CA THR A 14 -5.84 -48.34 -0.67
C THR A 14 -4.89 -49.51 -0.41
N THR A 15 -4.00 -49.85 -1.35
CA THR A 15 -3.08 -50.99 -1.21
C THR A 15 -1.69 -50.65 -0.68
N THR A 16 -1.25 -49.39 -0.79
CA THR A 16 0.08 -48.98 -0.32
C THR A 16 0.07 -48.75 1.20
N PRO A 17 1.02 -49.29 1.99
CA PRO A 17 1.18 -48.98 3.41
C PRO A 17 1.34 -47.47 3.64
N VAL A 18 0.78 -46.98 4.75
CA VAL A 18 0.67 -45.53 4.99
C VAL A 18 2.04 -44.86 5.12
N ASP A 19 3.02 -45.56 5.68
CA ASP A 19 4.41 -45.09 5.82
C ASP A 19 5.13 -44.91 4.47
N GLN A 20 4.67 -45.61 3.42
CA GLN A 20 5.22 -45.54 2.07
C GLN A 20 4.47 -44.52 1.18
N LEU A 21 3.25 -44.13 1.54
CA LEU A 21 2.44 -43.17 0.78
C LEU A 21 3.16 -41.84 0.45
N PRO A 22 3.97 -41.23 1.35
CA PRO A 22 4.67 -40.00 1.03
C PRO A 22 5.61 -40.10 -0.18
N SER A 23 6.25 -41.26 -0.38
CA SER A 23 7.20 -41.48 -1.48
C SER A 23 6.56 -41.47 -2.87
N ILE A 24 5.26 -41.79 -2.95
CA ILE A 24 4.50 -41.83 -4.20
C ILE A 24 3.52 -40.65 -4.35
N ALA A 25 3.43 -39.77 -3.35
CA ALA A 25 2.44 -38.69 -3.32
C ALA A 25 2.58 -37.70 -4.49
N SER A 26 3.81 -37.39 -4.91
CA SER A 26 4.09 -36.54 -6.08
C SER A 26 3.60 -37.18 -7.38
N PHE A 27 3.94 -38.44 -7.63
CA PHE A 27 3.47 -39.21 -8.78
C PHE A 27 1.93 -39.29 -8.83
N LEU A 28 1.30 -39.54 -7.68
CA LEU A 28 -0.17 -39.58 -7.58
C LEU A 28 -0.80 -38.20 -7.79
N ALA A 29 -0.15 -37.11 -7.37
CA ALA A 29 -0.60 -35.74 -7.64
C ALA A 29 -0.54 -35.40 -9.15
N THR A 30 0.54 -35.73 -9.85
CA THR A 30 0.63 -35.57 -11.30
C THR A 30 -0.42 -36.42 -12.03
N SER A 31 -0.62 -37.67 -11.59
CA SER A 31 -1.66 -38.55 -12.14
C SER A 31 -3.08 -38.00 -11.92
N LEU A 32 -3.31 -37.16 -10.90
CA LEU A 32 -4.58 -36.48 -10.66
C LEU A 32 -4.76 -35.26 -11.58
N SER A 33 -3.70 -34.49 -11.88
CA SER A 33 -3.78 -33.43 -12.90
C SER A 33 -4.06 -34.00 -14.30
N ASP A 34 -3.53 -35.18 -14.63
CA ASP A 34 -3.86 -35.91 -15.87
C ASP A 34 -5.35 -36.34 -15.94
N CYS A 35 -6.08 -36.26 -14.82
CA CYS A 35 -7.51 -36.56 -14.71
C CYS A 35 -8.40 -35.31 -14.64
N ALA A 36 -7.87 -34.10 -14.85
CA ALA A 36 -8.58 -32.82 -14.67
C ALA A 36 -9.97 -32.80 -15.33
N GLU A 37 -10.10 -33.18 -16.60
CA GLU A 37 -11.37 -33.23 -17.35
C GLU A 37 -12.49 -34.02 -16.66
N LEU A 38 -12.14 -35.08 -15.90
CA LEU A 38 -13.11 -35.87 -15.14
C LEU A 38 -13.44 -35.23 -13.78
N LEU A 39 -12.47 -34.52 -13.19
CA LEU A 39 -12.61 -33.88 -11.88
C LEU A 39 -13.40 -32.56 -11.99
N SER A 40 -13.33 -31.87 -13.14
CA SER A 40 -14.15 -30.69 -13.49
C SER A 40 -15.50 -31.05 -14.14
N ALA A 41 -15.85 -32.33 -14.31
CA ALA A 41 -17.08 -32.73 -14.99
C ALA A 41 -18.33 -32.48 -14.12
N PRO A 42 -19.39 -31.82 -14.64
CA PRO A 42 -20.58 -31.47 -13.86
C PRO A 42 -21.47 -32.69 -13.55
N GLN A 43 -21.31 -33.28 -12.37
CA GLN A 43 -21.91 -34.56 -11.93
C GLN A 43 -23.46 -34.60 -11.81
N ASN A 44 -24.17 -33.57 -12.27
CA ASN A 44 -25.62 -33.40 -12.07
C ASN A 44 -26.47 -33.44 -13.37
N GLN A 45 -25.87 -33.60 -14.55
CA GLN A 45 -26.64 -33.84 -15.78
C GLN A 45 -27.02 -35.33 -15.91
N LYS A 46 -28.09 -35.64 -16.66
CA LYS A 46 -28.64 -37.02 -16.76
C LYS A 46 -27.52 -37.98 -17.21
N PRO A 47 -27.14 -38.97 -16.37
CA PRO A 47 -25.90 -39.70 -16.60
C PRO A 47 -26.02 -40.67 -17.78
N GLY A 48 -25.05 -40.58 -18.70
CA GLY A 48 -24.65 -41.73 -19.50
C GLY A 48 -24.10 -42.83 -18.60
N LYS A 49 -24.07 -44.07 -19.10
CA LYS A 49 -23.64 -45.25 -18.33
C LYS A 49 -22.16 -45.20 -17.91
N SER A 50 -21.37 -44.33 -18.54
CA SER A 50 -20.00 -43.95 -18.18
C SER A 50 -19.90 -43.02 -16.98
N ASP A 51 -20.85 -42.10 -16.85
CA ASP A 51 -20.70 -40.90 -16.03
C ASP A 51 -21.01 -41.21 -14.57
N SER A 52 -21.91 -42.18 -14.35
CA SER A 52 -22.19 -42.77 -13.04
C SER A 52 -21.00 -43.55 -12.47
N ASP A 53 -20.24 -44.30 -13.28
CA ASP A 53 -19.01 -44.97 -12.83
C ASP A 53 -17.93 -43.93 -12.46
N ASN A 54 -17.74 -42.91 -13.30
CA ASN A 54 -16.82 -41.79 -13.01
C ASN A 54 -17.17 -41.07 -11.70
N ALA A 55 -18.44 -40.74 -11.47
CA ALA A 55 -18.91 -40.16 -10.21
C ALA A 55 -18.65 -41.07 -9.00
N ILE A 56 -18.84 -42.39 -9.14
CA ILE A 56 -18.52 -43.38 -8.10
C ILE A 56 -17.01 -43.43 -7.80
N GLN A 57 -16.13 -43.36 -8.81
CA GLN A 57 -14.68 -43.30 -8.57
C GLN A 57 -14.28 -42.01 -7.84
N ILE A 58 -14.86 -40.86 -8.22
CA ILE A 58 -14.58 -39.56 -7.58
C ILE A 58 -15.08 -39.55 -6.14
N HIS A 59 -16.25 -40.13 -5.85
CA HIS A 59 -16.73 -40.29 -4.48
C HIS A 59 -15.82 -41.21 -3.64
N LYS A 60 -15.34 -42.33 -4.21
CA LYS A 60 -14.38 -43.23 -3.55
C LYS A 60 -13.06 -42.51 -3.23
N LEU A 61 -12.54 -41.69 -4.15
CA LEU A 61 -11.36 -40.86 -3.91
C LEU A 61 -11.60 -39.86 -2.78
N LYS A 62 -12.69 -39.07 -2.82
CA LYS A 62 -13.07 -38.11 -1.76
C LYS A 62 -13.13 -38.78 -0.39
N THR A 63 -13.79 -39.93 -0.29
CA THR A 63 -13.93 -40.70 0.95
C THR A 63 -12.60 -41.26 1.45
N ARG A 64 -11.70 -41.73 0.57
CA ARG A 64 -10.35 -42.18 0.96
C ARG A 64 -9.46 -41.02 1.43
N LEU A 65 -9.53 -39.86 0.76
CA LEU A 65 -8.80 -38.65 1.18
C LEU A 65 -9.30 -38.14 2.54
N ALA A 66 -10.62 -38.08 2.75
CA ALA A 66 -11.21 -37.71 4.04
C ALA A 66 -10.80 -38.67 5.17
N SER A 67 -10.70 -39.97 4.89
CA SER A 67 -10.17 -40.98 5.82
C SER A 67 -8.69 -40.73 6.17
N LEU A 68 -7.84 -40.45 5.18
CA LEU A 68 -6.41 -40.22 5.40
C LEU A 68 -6.10 -38.89 6.14
N LEU A 69 -6.94 -37.84 6.00
CA LEU A 69 -6.85 -36.62 6.83
C LEU A 69 -7.12 -36.89 8.32
N GLN A 70 -7.90 -37.93 8.63
CA GLN A 70 -8.24 -38.34 10.00
C GLN A 70 -7.31 -39.42 10.56
N ASP A 71 -6.33 -39.88 9.78
CA ASP A 71 -5.35 -40.90 10.17
C ASP A 71 -4.54 -40.47 11.41
N ARG A 72 -4.02 -41.47 12.14
CA ARG A 72 -3.14 -41.30 13.31
C ARG A 72 -1.69 -41.02 12.88
N SER A 73 -1.24 -41.61 11.78
CA SER A 73 0.06 -41.34 11.14
C SER A 73 0.18 -39.88 10.68
N VAL A 74 1.40 -39.35 10.62
CA VAL A 74 1.71 -38.04 10.03
C VAL A 74 1.77 -38.16 8.50
N GLU A 75 2.24 -39.31 8.05
CA GLU A 75 2.53 -39.74 6.68
C GLU A 75 1.25 -39.81 5.84
N GLY A 76 0.19 -40.40 6.40
CA GLY A 76 -1.14 -40.44 5.80
C GLY A 76 -1.77 -39.05 5.71
N ARG A 77 -1.66 -38.24 6.77
CA ARG A 77 -2.19 -36.87 6.78
C ARG A 77 -1.47 -35.96 5.78
N TRP A 78 -0.14 -36.01 5.72
CA TRP A 78 0.65 -35.24 4.75
C TRP A 78 0.28 -35.62 3.31
N THR A 79 0.23 -36.92 3.00
CA THR A 79 -0.15 -37.40 1.67
C THR A 79 -1.57 -36.96 1.30
N ALA A 80 -2.51 -37.02 2.25
CA ALA A 80 -3.87 -36.56 2.03
C ALA A 80 -3.95 -35.06 1.72
N VAL A 81 -3.22 -34.21 2.45
CA VAL A 81 -3.19 -32.76 2.19
C VAL A 81 -2.66 -32.45 0.78
N VAL A 82 -1.56 -33.10 0.38
CA VAL A 82 -0.96 -32.92 -0.96
C VAL A 82 -1.93 -33.33 -2.07
N LEU A 83 -2.59 -34.50 -1.93
CA LEU A 83 -3.51 -35.01 -2.95
C LEU A 83 -4.86 -34.28 -2.97
N VAL A 84 -5.32 -33.78 -1.82
CA VAL A 84 -6.47 -32.87 -1.76
C VAL A 84 -6.17 -31.57 -2.51
N LYS A 85 -4.99 -30.95 -2.32
CA LYS A 85 -4.57 -29.77 -3.09
C LYS A 85 -4.58 -30.07 -4.59
N ALA A 86 -3.93 -31.15 -5.02
CA ALA A 86 -3.89 -31.56 -6.43
C ALA A 86 -5.30 -31.82 -7.01
N THR A 87 -6.21 -32.42 -6.23
CA THR A 87 -7.61 -32.65 -6.67
C THR A 87 -8.39 -31.33 -6.82
N VAL A 88 -8.15 -30.35 -5.95
CA VAL A 88 -8.78 -29.01 -6.02
C VAL A 88 -8.20 -28.18 -7.18
N GLU A 89 -6.91 -28.32 -7.49
CA GLU A 89 -6.29 -27.64 -8.64
C GLU A 89 -6.64 -28.29 -9.98
N ALA A 90 -6.85 -29.62 -10.02
CA ALA A 90 -7.28 -30.32 -11.23
C ALA A 90 -8.80 -30.20 -11.50
N GLY A 91 -9.64 -30.20 -10.46
CA GLY A 91 -11.11 -30.19 -10.58
C GLY A 91 -11.81 -28.88 -10.19
N GLN A 92 -11.04 -27.81 -9.96
CA GLN A 92 -11.49 -26.44 -9.66
C GLN A 92 -12.69 -26.37 -8.70
N TRP A 93 -13.84 -25.80 -9.13
CA TRP A 93 -15.00 -25.57 -8.27
C TRP A 93 -16.00 -26.72 -8.31
N GLU A 94 -16.09 -27.45 -9.43
CA GLU A 94 -16.98 -28.60 -9.60
C GLU A 94 -16.63 -29.72 -8.61
N ALA A 95 -15.33 -29.94 -8.38
CA ALA A 95 -14.84 -30.90 -7.40
C ALA A 95 -15.32 -30.60 -5.96
N LEU A 96 -15.57 -29.33 -5.61
CA LEU A 96 -15.85 -28.87 -4.23
C LEU A 96 -17.25 -29.21 -3.69
N ARG A 97 -18.13 -29.83 -4.49
CA ARG A 97 -19.40 -30.37 -3.96
C ARG A 97 -19.13 -31.53 -3.00
N GLY A 98 -19.67 -31.48 -1.78
CA GLY A 98 -19.48 -32.53 -0.77
C GLY A 98 -18.07 -32.57 -0.17
N TYR A 99 -17.36 -31.44 -0.15
CA TYR A 99 -15.99 -31.33 0.40
C TYR A 99 -15.95 -30.97 1.90
N GLU A 100 -17.10 -30.83 2.56
CA GLU A 100 -17.19 -30.44 3.99
C GLU A 100 -16.39 -31.37 4.92
N PRO A 101 -16.38 -32.71 4.73
CA PRO A 101 -15.53 -33.60 5.52
C PRO A 101 -14.03 -33.36 5.33
N ILE A 102 -13.62 -32.95 4.13
CA ILE A 102 -12.24 -32.66 3.76
C ILE A 102 -11.82 -31.31 4.36
N VAL A 103 -12.61 -30.26 4.18
CA VAL A 103 -12.36 -28.92 4.75
C VAL A 103 -12.26 -28.97 6.28
N ARG A 104 -13.17 -29.68 6.95
CA ARG A 104 -13.12 -29.91 8.40
C ARG A 104 -11.87 -30.69 8.81
N GLY A 105 -11.45 -31.69 8.03
CA GLY A 105 -10.22 -32.45 8.25
C GLY A 105 -8.95 -31.59 8.14
N LEU A 106 -8.87 -30.74 7.11
CA LEU A 106 -7.77 -29.79 6.91
C LEU A 106 -7.68 -28.77 8.07
N ILE A 107 -8.82 -28.22 8.52
CA ILE A 107 -8.85 -27.32 9.70
C ILE A 107 -8.38 -28.06 10.96
N GLY A 108 -8.81 -29.32 11.14
CA GLY A 108 -8.36 -30.17 12.25
C GLY A 108 -6.84 -30.41 12.28
N ILE A 109 -6.17 -30.47 11.12
CA ILE A 109 -4.70 -30.59 11.02
C ILE A 109 -3.99 -29.35 11.55
N LEU A 110 -4.58 -28.15 11.46
CA LEU A 110 -3.98 -26.93 12.01
C LEU A 110 -3.84 -26.97 13.54
N ALA A 111 -4.75 -27.69 14.21
CA ALA A 111 -4.74 -27.88 15.67
C ALA A 111 -3.90 -29.09 16.13
N LYS A 112 -3.50 -29.99 15.23
CA LYS A 112 -2.64 -31.14 15.54
C LYS A 112 -1.16 -30.73 15.64
N PRO A 113 -0.32 -31.47 16.39
CA PRO A 113 1.14 -31.28 16.41
C PRO A 113 1.82 -31.80 15.14
N ASP A 114 1.23 -31.55 13.96
CA ASP A 114 1.74 -31.99 12.66
C ASP A 114 2.98 -31.16 12.23
N PRO A 115 3.82 -31.68 11.31
CA PRO A 115 4.95 -30.94 10.76
C PRO A 115 4.57 -29.56 10.18
N VAL A 116 5.54 -28.64 10.19
CA VAL A 116 5.36 -27.28 9.66
C VAL A 116 4.94 -27.30 8.19
N SER A 117 5.54 -28.19 7.39
CA SER A 117 5.18 -28.41 5.98
C SER A 117 3.72 -28.83 5.79
N THR A 118 3.24 -29.81 6.57
CA THR A 118 1.85 -30.28 6.55
C THR A 118 0.88 -29.14 6.88
N ARG A 119 1.16 -28.39 7.97
CA ARG A 119 0.28 -27.29 8.38
C ARG A 119 0.33 -26.09 7.42
N LYS A 120 1.49 -25.74 6.85
CA LYS A 120 1.58 -24.73 5.77
C LYS A 120 0.76 -25.16 4.54
N MET A 121 0.87 -26.42 4.10
CA MET A 121 0.11 -26.90 2.95
C MET A 121 -1.41 -26.94 3.22
N SER A 122 -1.84 -27.29 4.45
CA SER A 122 -3.25 -27.19 4.84
C SER A 122 -3.78 -25.75 4.80
N LEU A 123 -2.98 -24.75 5.23
CA LEU A 123 -3.35 -23.33 5.10
C LEU A 123 -3.56 -22.95 3.62
N ILE A 124 -2.57 -23.20 2.75
CA ILE A 124 -2.65 -22.90 1.30
C ILE A 124 -3.89 -23.55 0.68
N THR A 125 -4.13 -24.83 1.00
CA THR A 125 -5.23 -25.61 0.45
C THR A 125 -6.60 -25.06 0.89
N LEU A 126 -6.73 -24.66 2.16
CA LEU A 126 -7.95 -24.04 2.68
C LEU A 126 -8.20 -22.65 2.07
N THR A 127 -7.16 -21.82 1.94
CA THR A 127 -7.27 -20.52 1.25
C THR A 127 -7.71 -20.71 -0.20
N ARG A 128 -7.11 -21.65 -0.94
CA ARG A 128 -7.51 -21.93 -2.34
C ARG A 128 -8.95 -22.44 -2.46
N ILE A 129 -9.43 -23.26 -1.51
CA ILE A 129 -10.84 -23.68 -1.46
C ILE A 129 -11.75 -22.47 -1.23
N PHE A 130 -11.50 -21.63 -0.21
CA PHE A 130 -12.33 -20.45 0.08
C PHE A 130 -12.23 -19.33 -0.96
N HIS A 131 -11.16 -19.30 -1.77
CA HIS A 131 -11.07 -18.49 -2.98
C HIS A 131 -12.01 -19.03 -4.07
N LEU A 132 -11.92 -20.33 -4.38
CA LEU A 132 -12.69 -20.96 -5.47
C LEU A 132 -14.20 -20.94 -5.23
N THR A 133 -14.64 -21.07 -3.97
CA THR A 133 -16.08 -21.02 -3.65
C THR A 133 -16.70 -19.64 -3.80
N TYR A 134 -15.93 -18.55 -3.75
CA TYR A 134 -16.43 -17.17 -3.67
C TYR A 134 -17.43 -16.81 -4.78
N GLN A 135 -17.16 -17.24 -6.02
CA GLN A 135 -18.01 -16.94 -7.18
C GLN A 135 -19.31 -17.79 -7.25
N TYR A 136 -19.49 -18.76 -6.35
CA TYR A 136 -20.57 -19.74 -6.40
C TYR A 136 -21.42 -19.71 -5.13
N PRO A 137 -22.52 -18.92 -5.05
CA PRO A 137 -23.28 -18.69 -3.83
C PRO A 137 -23.76 -19.94 -3.09
N THR A 138 -23.99 -21.05 -3.80
CA THR A 138 -24.32 -22.36 -3.22
C THR A 138 -23.12 -22.93 -2.44
N LEU A 139 -21.92 -22.97 -3.03
CA LEU A 139 -20.70 -23.41 -2.34
C LEU A 139 -20.25 -22.44 -1.25
N VAL A 140 -20.57 -21.15 -1.34
CA VAL A 140 -20.40 -20.21 -0.22
C VAL A 140 -21.24 -20.68 0.97
N ARG A 141 -22.53 -20.97 0.78
CA ARG A 141 -23.44 -21.44 1.84
C ARG A 141 -23.07 -22.82 2.39
N GLU A 142 -22.77 -23.78 1.53
CA GLU A 142 -22.50 -25.18 1.90
C GLU A 142 -21.11 -25.36 2.54
N VAL A 143 -20.07 -24.76 1.94
CA VAL A 143 -18.68 -25.01 2.31
C VAL A 143 -18.05 -23.85 3.07
N THR A 144 -18.31 -22.59 2.66
CA THR A 144 -17.51 -21.44 3.15
C THR A 144 -18.04 -20.88 4.46
N THR A 145 -19.30 -20.43 4.49
CA THR A 145 -19.95 -19.85 5.66
C THR A 145 -19.80 -20.70 6.93
N PRO A 146 -20.03 -22.03 6.93
CA PRO A 146 -19.87 -22.84 8.14
C PRO A 146 -18.42 -23.11 8.57
N HIS A 147 -17.44 -23.08 7.66
CA HIS A 147 -16.05 -23.50 7.97
C HIS A 147 -15.06 -22.34 8.09
N LEU A 148 -15.27 -21.21 7.39
CA LEU A 148 -14.35 -20.07 7.38
C LEU A 148 -14.14 -19.45 8.78
N PRO A 149 -15.16 -19.27 9.65
CA PRO A 149 -14.93 -18.80 11.04
C PRO A 149 -14.03 -19.75 11.85
N GLY A 150 -14.17 -21.06 11.64
CA GLY A 150 -13.33 -22.08 12.27
C GLY A 150 -11.89 -22.04 11.76
N PHE A 151 -11.70 -21.85 10.45
CA PHE A 151 -10.39 -21.65 9.84
C PHE A 151 -9.69 -20.40 10.38
N VAL A 152 -10.36 -19.24 10.39
CA VAL A 152 -9.80 -17.98 10.91
C VAL A 152 -9.39 -18.13 12.37
N THR A 153 -10.24 -18.77 13.19
CA THR A 153 -9.92 -19.06 14.60
C THR A 153 -8.69 -19.96 14.74
N ALA A 154 -8.59 -21.05 13.94
CA ALA A 154 -7.45 -21.96 13.97
C ALA A 154 -6.15 -21.31 13.48
N ALA A 155 -6.21 -20.54 12.39
CA ALA A 155 -5.08 -19.82 11.82
C ALA A 155 -4.53 -18.76 12.80
N LEU A 156 -5.41 -17.95 13.40
CA LEU A 156 -5.00 -16.99 14.44
C LEU A 156 -4.38 -17.69 15.66
N ASN A 157 -4.89 -18.86 16.05
CA ASN A 157 -4.34 -19.63 17.17
C ASN A 157 -2.96 -20.24 16.88
N LEU A 158 -2.54 -20.40 15.61
CA LEU A 158 -1.15 -20.75 15.29
C LEU A 158 -0.18 -19.60 15.64
N VAL A 159 -0.56 -18.37 15.29
CA VAL A 159 0.33 -17.19 15.30
C VAL A 159 0.19 -16.28 16.52
N SER A 160 -0.84 -16.47 17.36
CA SER A 160 -1.10 -15.65 18.54
C SER A 160 -1.52 -16.47 19.77
N THR A 161 -1.42 -15.87 20.94
CA THR A 161 -2.14 -16.27 22.16
C THR A 161 -3.26 -15.28 22.45
N LEU A 162 -4.40 -15.79 22.93
CA LEU A 162 -5.50 -14.94 23.37
C LEU A 162 -5.31 -14.62 24.86
N VAL A 163 -5.11 -13.33 25.17
CA VAL A 163 -4.90 -12.84 26.54
C VAL A 163 -6.14 -12.06 26.98
N LYS A 164 -6.79 -12.54 28.04
CA LYS A 164 -7.90 -11.82 28.68
C LYS A 164 -7.34 -10.73 29.59
N LEU A 165 -7.66 -9.47 29.30
CA LEU A 165 -7.44 -8.32 30.16
C LEU A 165 -8.77 -7.90 30.81
N PRO A 166 -8.76 -7.13 31.92
CA PRO A 166 -9.98 -6.59 32.52
C PRO A 166 -10.79 -5.68 31.57
N SER A 167 -10.11 -5.02 30.62
CA SER A 167 -10.69 -4.13 29.62
C SER A 167 -11.09 -4.80 28.29
N GLY A 168 -10.88 -6.11 28.15
CA GLY A 168 -11.21 -6.85 26.91
C GLY A 168 -10.23 -7.97 26.59
N SER A 169 -10.40 -8.63 25.45
CA SER A 169 -9.53 -9.73 25.01
C SER A 169 -8.56 -9.27 23.92
N SER A 170 -7.26 -9.31 24.21
CA SER A 170 -6.19 -8.95 23.27
C SER A 170 -5.54 -10.20 22.63
N ARG A 171 -5.02 -10.05 21.41
CA ARG A 171 -4.29 -11.09 20.66
C ARG A 171 -2.80 -10.77 20.70
N LYS A 172 -2.05 -11.35 21.64
CA LYS A 172 -0.58 -11.20 21.64
C LYS A 172 0.05 -12.09 20.57
N PRO A 173 0.91 -11.57 19.68
CA PRO A 173 1.59 -12.39 18.69
C PRO A 173 2.59 -13.34 19.35
N LYS A 174 2.80 -14.50 18.72
CA LYS A 174 3.85 -15.45 19.06
C LYS A 174 5.07 -15.16 18.17
N PRO A 175 6.15 -14.53 18.70
CA PRO A 175 7.35 -14.27 17.91
C PRO A 175 7.95 -15.59 17.43
N ASN A 176 8.68 -15.52 16.30
CA ASN A 176 9.37 -16.66 15.68
C ASN A 176 8.47 -17.85 15.28
N THR A 177 7.15 -17.68 15.13
CA THR A 177 6.31 -18.74 14.56
C THR A 177 6.50 -18.84 13.04
N PRO A 178 6.78 -20.03 12.47
CA PRO A 178 7.00 -20.20 11.03
C PRO A 178 5.71 -20.05 10.21
N PHE A 179 4.59 -19.67 10.84
CA PHE A 179 3.26 -19.56 10.25
C PHE A 179 2.79 -18.10 10.08
N MET A 180 3.51 -17.10 10.58
CA MET A 180 3.04 -15.71 10.61
C MET A 180 2.68 -15.16 9.23
N GLU A 181 3.70 -14.99 8.38
CA GLU A 181 3.63 -14.58 6.96
C GLU A 181 2.47 -15.25 6.19
N ILE A 182 2.42 -16.59 6.21
CA ILE A 182 1.45 -17.39 5.46
C ILE A 182 0.01 -17.31 6.02
N VAL A 183 -0.16 -17.05 7.32
CA VAL A 183 -1.47 -16.78 7.91
C VAL A 183 -1.94 -15.36 7.59
N LEU A 184 -1.05 -14.37 7.62
CA LEU A 184 -1.37 -13.00 7.24
C LEU A 184 -1.77 -12.92 5.75
N HIS A 185 -1.00 -13.55 4.84
CA HIS A 185 -1.37 -13.66 3.42
C HIS A 185 -2.73 -14.35 3.22
N ALA A 186 -2.99 -15.48 3.90
CA ALA A 186 -4.25 -16.19 3.81
C ALA A 186 -5.46 -15.35 4.27
N ILE A 187 -5.27 -14.48 5.26
CA ILE A 187 -6.32 -13.57 5.72
C ILE A 187 -6.47 -12.38 4.75
N LEU A 188 -5.37 -11.79 4.27
CA LEU A 188 -5.36 -10.72 3.27
C LEU A 188 -6.06 -11.11 1.96
N GLU A 189 -5.87 -12.34 1.49
CA GLU A 189 -6.55 -12.84 0.29
C GLU A 189 -8.06 -13.03 0.49
N LEU A 190 -8.49 -13.43 1.70
CA LEU A 190 -9.89 -13.79 1.98
C LEU A 190 -10.73 -12.62 2.51
N VAL A 191 -10.13 -11.60 3.14
CA VAL A 191 -10.84 -10.43 3.69
C VAL A 191 -11.65 -9.67 2.63
N PRO A 192 -11.12 -9.32 1.44
CA PRO A 192 -11.89 -8.63 0.39
C PRO A 192 -13.01 -9.49 -0.20
N ARG A 193 -12.85 -10.82 -0.18
CA ARG A 193 -13.82 -11.79 -0.75
C ARG A 193 -14.96 -12.08 0.22
N HIS A 194 -14.67 -12.25 1.51
CA HIS A 194 -15.64 -12.66 2.52
C HIS A 194 -15.81 -11.64 3.69
N PRO A 195 -15.92 -10.32 3.43
CA PRO A 195 -15.81 -9.29 4.47
C PRO A 195 -16.89 -9.40 5.54
N THR A 196 -18.08 -9.90 5.20
CA THR A 196 -19.18 -10.17 6.13
C THR A 196 -18.86 -11.24 7.16
N ILE A 197 -18.02 -12.23 6.81
CA ILE A 197 -17.58 -13.31 7.70
C ILE A 197 -16.40 -12.86 8.57
N PHE A 198 -15.58 -11.92 8.08
CA PHE A 198 -14.45 -11.38 8.84
C PHE A 198 -14.83 -10.32 9.89
N ARG A 199 -16.01 -9.68 9.82
CA ARG A 199 -16.42 -8.63 10.77
C ARG A 199 -16.24 -8.99 12.26
N PRO A 200 -16.66 -10.18 12.76
CA PRO A 200 -16.50 -10.55 14.17
C PRO A 200 -15.03 -10.73 14.60
N PHE A 201 -14.11 -10.83 13.64
CA PHE A 201 -12.67 -10.97 13.87
C PHE A 201 -11.92 -9.64 13.68
N GLY A 202 -12.55 -8.58 13.17
CA GLY A 202 -11.87 -7.32 12.80
C GLY A 202 -11.06 -6.68 13.94
N SER A 203 -11.61 -6.66 15.16
CA SER A 203 -10.91 -6.16 16.34
C SER A 203 -9.75 -7.07 16.80
N GLN A 204 -9.93 -8.40 16.71
CA GLN A 204 -8.87 -9.38 16.98
C GLN A 204 -7.72 -9.27 15.96
N LEU A 205 -8.05 -9.01 14.69
CA LEU A 205 -7.08 -8.79 13.63
C LEU A 205 -6.32 -7.48 13.85
N ARG A 206 -7.02 -6.37 14.11
CA ARG A 206 -6.37 -5.08 14.38
C ARG A 206 -5.45 -5.17 15.60
N SER A 207 -5.90 -5.78 16.71
CA SER A 207 -5.08 -6.01 17.91
C SER A 207 -3.84 -6.86 17.65
N LEU A 208 -3.92 -7.87 16.77
CA LEU A 208 -2.75 -8.68 16.41
C LEU A 208 -1.76 -7.88 15.55
N LEU A 209 -2.29 -7.13 14.58
CA LEU A 209 -1.49 -6.34 13.65
C LEU A 209 -0.80 -5.17 14.35
N THR A 210 -1.47 -4.48 15.28
CA THR A 210 -0.84 -3.37 16.00
C THR A 210 0.28 -3.83 16.95
N GLU A 211 0.20 -5.03 17.55
CA GLU A 211 1.31 -5.61 18.31
C GLU A 211 2.44 -6.17 17.43
N ILE A 212 2.21 -6.39 16.12
CA ILE A 212 3.26 -6.74 15.14
C ILE A 212 3.93 -5.48 14.57
N LEU A 213 3.13 -4.51 14.13
CA LEU A 213 3.57 -3.26 13.49
C LEU A 213 4.14 -2.24 14.48
N GLY A 214 3.75 -2.31 15.76
CA GLY A 214 4.36 -1.53 16.83
C GLY A 214 5.45 -2.27 17.61
N ALA A 215 5.96 -3.39 17.09
CA ALA A 215 7.03 -4.14 17.74
C ALA A 215 8.33 -3.32 17.78
N SER A 216 9.04 -3.38 18.91
CA SER A 216 10.31 -2.71 19.15
C SER A 216 11.21 -3.63 19.98
N ALA A 217 12.48 -3.28 20.13
CA ALA A 217 13.50 -4.07 20.79
C ALA A 217 13.03 -4.58 22.18
N PRO A 218 13.16 -5.89 22.50
CA PRO A 218 13.94 -6.90 21.78
C PRO A 218 13.16 -7.73 20.74
N VAL A 219 11.91 -7.38 20.42
CA VAL A 219 11.05 -8.17 19.50
C VAL A 219 11.07 -7.58 18.11
N PHE A 220 11.54 -8.37 17.13
CA PHE A 220 11.59 -7.99 15.73
C PHE A 220 10.87 -9.02 14.86
N TYR A 221 10.24 -8.57 13.79
CA TYR A 221 9.62 -9.43 12.76
C TYR A 221 10.39 -9.30 11.44
N PRO A 222 10.48 -10.37 10.61
CA PRO A 222 11.06 -10.26 9.28
C PRO A 222 10.28 -9.28 8.40
N GLU A 223 10.96 -8.56 7.50
CA GLU A 223 10.33 -7.57 6.60
C GLU A 223 9.09 -8.13 5.85
N PRO A 224 9.10 -9.35 5.26
CA PRO A 224 7.90 -9.91 4.61
C PRO A 224 6.70 -10.18 5.53
N VAL A 225 6.91 -10.21 6.86
CA VAL A 225 5.81 -10.26 7.84
C VAL A 225 5.25 -8.86 8.09
N ILE A 226 6.11 -7.83 8.07
CA ILE A 226 5.73 -6.43 8.26
C ILE A 226 4.94 -5.94 7.04
N ASP A 227 5.42 -6.20 5.82
CA ASP A 227 4.76 -5.79 4.57
C ASP A 227 3.33 -6.35 4.48
N VAL A 228 3.15 -7.65 4.73
CA VAL A 228 1.83 -8.30 4.67
C VAL A 228 0.95 -7.90 5.87
N ALA A 229 1.54 -7.51 7.01
CA ALA A 229 0.81 -6.90 8.11
C ALA A 229 0.32 -5.48 7.78
N VAL A 230 1.12 -4.69 7.06
CA VAL A 230 0.74 -3.37 6.51
C VAL A 230 -0.44 -3.51 5.55
N ASP A 231 -0.33 -4.37 4.53
CA ASP A 231 -1.39 -4.60 3.53
C ASP A 231 -2.70 -5.10 4.16
N LEU A 232 -2.59 -5.99 5.14
CA LEU A 232 -3.76 -6.50 5.86
C LEU A 232 -4.38 -5.42 6.76
N PHE A 233 -3.58 -4.61 7.45
CA PHE A 233 -4.08 -3.48 8.24
C PHE A 233 -4.80 -2.48 7.35
N ALA A 234 -4.17 -2.06 6.25
CA ALA A 234 -4.76 -1.20 5.21
C ALA A 234 -6.01 -1.81 4.54
N SER A 235 -6.20 -3.13 4.62
CA SER A 235 -7.40 -3.82 4.15
C SER A 235 -8.51 -3.99 5.19
N LEU A 236 -8.27 -3.78 6.49
CA LEU A 236 -9.26 -4.12 7.53
C LEU A 236 -10.56 -3.28 7.48
N TYR A 237 -10.53 -2.06 6.92
CA TYR A 237 -11.74 -1.25 6.72
C TYR A 237 -12.81 -1.98 5.86
N LYS A 238 -12.41 -2.93 5.02
CA LYS A 238 -13.32 -3.77 4.20
C LYS A 238 -14.24 -4.63 5.09
N CYS A 239 -13.86 -4.88 6.35
CA CYS A 239 -14.67 -5.55 7.37
C CYS A 239 -15.70 -4.63 8.06
N ALA A 240 -15.77 -3.34 7.73
CA ALA A 240 -16.78 -2.43 8.28
C ALA A 240 -18.23 -2.85 7.90
N PRO A 241 -19.27 -2.36 8.60
CA PRO A 241 -20.67 -2.40 8.13
C PRO A 241 -20.80 -1.87 6.70
N LYS A 242 -21.81 -2.32 5.94
CA LYS A 242 -21.89 -2.12 4.48
C LYS A 242 -21.72 -0.65 4.07
N ASP A 243 -22.33 0.23 4.84
CA ASP A 243 -22.48 1.66 4.53
C ASP A 243 -21.41 2.53 5.22
N LYS A 244 -20.45 1.91 5.91
CA LYS A 244 -19.36 2.57 6.67
C LYS A 244 -17.96 2.17 6.20
N SER A 245 -17.84 1.52 5.04
CA SER A 245 -16.55 1.12 4.45
C SER A 245 -15.77 2.33 3.90
N GLY A 246 -16.41 3.17 3.09
CA GLY A 246 -15.78 4.39 2.55
C GLY A 246 -15.46 5.44 3.63
N SER A 247 -16.32 5.61 4.63
CA SER A 247 -16.01 6.45 5.80
C SER A 247 -14.87 5.84 6.62
N GLY A 248 -14.94 4.55 6.94
CA GLY A 248 -13.92 3.85 7.73
C GLY A 248 -12.53 3.88 7.10
N TRP A 249 -12.40 3.81 5.77
CA TRP A 249 -11.12 4.05 5.08
C TRP A 249 -10.61 5.47 5.32
N THR A 250 -11.49 6.47 5.23
CA THR A 250 -11.15 7.89 5.43
C THR A 250 -10.77 8.16 6.88
N ASP A 251 -11.48 7.55 7.84
CA ASP A 251 -11.26 7.65 9.27
C ASP A 251 -9.93 6.99 9.68
N ASP A 252 -9.63 5.78 9.17
CA ASP A 252 -8.35 5.09 9.41
C ASP A 252 -7.17 5.79 8.73
N CYS A 253 -7.34 6.28 7.50
CA CYS A 253 -6.32 7.07 6.79
C CYS A 253 -5.99 8.37 7.55
N ARG A 254 -7.01 9.12 7.99
CA ARG A 254 -6.82 10.34 8.81
C ARG A 254 -6.21 10.01 10.18
N SER A 255 -6.64 8.93 10.82
CA SER A 255 -6.07 8.47 12.09
C SER A 255 -4.59 8.08 11.94
N THR A 256 -4.20 7.55 10.78
CA THR A 256 -2.80 7.23 10.46
C THR A 256 -1.99 8.51 10.27
N ILE A 257 -2.47 9.49 9.52
CA ILE A 257 -1.81 10.81 9.37
C ILE A 257 -1.61 11.47 10.75
N LEU A 258 -2.64 11.50 11.59
CA LEU A 258 -2.57 12.07 12.93
C LEU A 258 -1.63 11.29 13.86
N SER A 259 -1.56 9.95 13.73
CA SER A 259 -0.58 9.10 14.41
C SER A 259 0.86 9.46 14.02
N ILE A 260 1.13 9.70 12.73
CA ILE A 260 2.44 10.13 12.25
C ILE A 260 2.81 11.48 12.84
N HIS A 261 1.91 12.47 12.82
CA HIS A 261 2.18 13.78 13.44
C HIS A 261 2.49 13.66 14.95
N ARG A 262 1.77 12.82 15.70
CA ARG A 262 2.06 12.59 17.14
C ARG A 262 3.41 11.90 17.38
N ALA A 263 3.79 10.95 16.53
CA ALA A 263 5.12 10.37 16.59
C ALA A 263 6.20 11.40 16.21
N THR A 264 5.91 12.24 15.21
CA THR A 264 6.79 13.33 14.74
C THR A 264 7.02 14.37 15.82
N ASP A 265 5.98 14.80 16.56
CA ASP A 265 6.13 15.68 17.73
C ASP A 265 7.24 15.14 18.66
N HIS A 266 7.13 13.87 19.06
CA HIS A 266 8.09 13.25 19.97
C HIS A 266 9.50 13.08 19.37
N VAL A 267 9.62 12.74 18.09
CA VAL A 267 10.91 12.52 17.42
C VAL A 267 11.63 13.83 17.10
N PHE A 268 10.91 14.87 16.65
CA PHE A 268 11.50 16.17 16.29
C PHE A 268 11.72 17.10 17.48
N ARG A 269 11.42 16.68 18.72
CA ARG A 269 11.49 17.50 19.95
C ARG A 269 12.84 18.19 20.24
N ALA A 270 13.93 17.71 19.62
CA ALA A 270 15.26 18.31 19.66
C ALA A 270 15.40 19.60 18.80
N VAL A 271 14.39 19.90 17.99
CA VAL A 271 14.30 21.02 17.05
C VAL A 271 13.05 21.84 17.37
N VAL A 272 13.12 23.14 17.16
CA VAL A 272 11.96 24.04 17.11
C VAL A 272 11.49 24.09 15.67
N GLU A 273 10.39 23.39 15.39
CA GLU A 273 9.80 23.32 14.05
C GLU A 273 9.28 24.70 13.60
N GLN A 274 9.47 25.03 12.31
CA GLN A 274 8.92 26.23 11.67
C GLN A 274 7.66 25.94 10.84
N TRP A 275 7.18 24.70 10.90
CA TRP A 275 5.96 24.24 10.23
C TRP A 275 4.72 24.59 11.06
N GLU A 276 3.69 25.10 10.40
CA GLU A 276 2.34 25.26 10.95
C GLU A 276 1.36 24.42 10.14
N SER A 277 0.52 23.66 10.84
CA SER A 277 -0.47 22.73 10.26
C SER A 277 -1.52 23.45 9.41
N VAL A 278 -1.82 22.91 8.23
CA VAL A 278 -2.99 23.33 7.43
C VAL A 278 -4.29 22.86 8.07
N ASP A 279 -4.27 21.78 8.87
CA ASP A 279 -5.38 21.36 9.71
C ASP A 279 -5.30 22.02 11.10
N GLY A 280 -6.11 23.05 11.33
CA GLY A 280 -6.22 23.77 12.60
C GLY A 280 -6.82 22.96 13.77
N SER A 281 -7.22 21.70 13.57
CA SER A 281 -7.56 20.79 14.66
C SER A 281 -6.35 20.05 15.25
N LEU A 282 -5.19 20.14 14.58
CA LEU A 282 -3.95 19.50 15.01
C LEU A 282 -3.25 20.37 16.06
N VAL A 283 -3.38 19.97 17.33
CA VAL A 283 -2.69 20.60 18.47
C VAL A 283 -1.43 19.79 18.82
N PRO A 284 -0.22 20.37 18.74
CA PRO A 284 1.02 19.69 19.12
C PRO A 284 1.01 19.22 20.59
N ILE A 285 1.55 18.03 20.84
CA ILE A 285 1.59 17.44 22.18
C ILE A 285 2.56 18.21 23.07
N LYS A 286 2.08 18.64 24.25
CA LYS A 286 2.95 19.21 25.30
C LYS A 286 3.87 18.13 25.87
N GLN A 287 5.16 18.26 25.59
CA GLN A 287 6.15 17.24 25.94
C GLN A 287 6.79 17.47 27.31
N ASN A 288 7.33 16.39 27.88
CA ASN A 288 8.14 16.44 29.10
C ASN A 288 9.59 16.09 28.77
N TYR A 289 10.40 17.13 28.52
CA TYR A 289 11.81 17.02 28.15
C TYR A 289 12.72 16.44 29.25
N SER A 290 12.22 16.25 30.49
CA SER A 290 12.95 15.55 31.55
C SER A 290 12.93 14.02 31.43
N LYS A 291 12.25 13.48 30.42
CA LYS A 291 12.14 12.04 30.15
C LYS A 291 12.73 11.67 28.79
N GLU A 292 13.15 10.41 28.67
CA GLU A 292 13.50 9.74 27.41
C GLU A 292 12.43 9.96 26.33
N VAL A 293 12.82 9.92 25.05
CA VAL A 293 11.90 9.98 23.90
C VAL A 293 10.94 8.78 23.93
N GLY A 294 9.65 8.99 23.73
CA GLY A 294 8.65 7.92 23.63
C GLY A 294 7.23 8.39 23.96
N ASP A 295 6.23 7.62 23.52
CA ASP A 295 4.84 7.81 23.95
C ASP A 295 4.57 7.11 25.30
N GLY A 296 3.86 7.80 26.20
CA GLY A 296 3.55 7.28 27.54
C GLY A 296 2.40 6.28 27.58
N SER A 297 1.75 6.04 26.45
CA SER A 297 0.47 5.32 26.29
C SER A 297 0.36 4.77 24.87
N SER A 298 -0.57 3.84 24.64
CA SER A 298 -0.93 3.44 23.28
C SER A 298 -1.44 4.61 22.44
N ASP A 299 -1.15 4.58 21.14
CA ASP A 299 -1.59 5.57 20.16
C ASP A 299 -3.06 5.34 19.70
N ILE A 300 -3.66 6.34 19.03
CA ILE A 300 -4.99 6.32 18.40
C ILE A 300 -5.26 5.02 17.63
N LEU A 301 -4.28 4.53 16.85
CA LEU A 301 -4.48 3.33 16.03
C LEU A 301 -4.59 2.02 16.85
N GLY A 302 -4.27 2.06 18.14
CA GLY A 302 -4.14 0.90 19.02
C GLY A 302 -2.72 0.30 19.02
N LEU A 303 -1.71 1.06 18.58
CA LEU A 303 -0.31 0.66 18.59
C LEU A 303 0.28 0.72 20.02
N PRO A 304 1.14 -0.23 20.41
CA PRO A 304 1.83 -0.22 21.71
C PRO A 304 2.80 0.95 21.84
N SER A 305 3.19 1.26 23.07
CA SER A 305 4.12 2.35 23.36
C SER A 305 5.57 1.99 23.04
N TRP A 306 6.35 3.00 22.65
CA TRP A 306 7.77 2.89 22.26
C TRP A 306 8.66 3.81 23.09
N ARG A 307 9.97 3.55 23.09
CA ARG A 307 11.00 4.39 23.75
C ARG A 307 12.28 4.44 22.94
N GLY A 308 13.05 5.51 23.14
CA GLY A 308 14.26 5.80 22.39
C GLY A 308 13.94 6.34 21.00
N LEU A 309 14.82 7.21 20.49
CA LEU A 309 14.57 7.95 19.26
C LEU A 309 14.45 7.04 18.01
N HIS A 310 15.30 6.01 17.93
CA HIS A 310 15.29 5.00 16.86
C HIS A 310 13.93 4.31 16.72
N SER A 311 13.32 3.88 17.85
CA SER A 311 11.97 3.29 17.85
C SER A 311 10.90 4.26 17.38
N GLY A 312 11.10 5.58 17.59
CA GLY A 312 10.23 6.63 17.08
C GLY A 312 10.36 6.83 15.57
N ALA A 313 11.58 6.77 15.05
CA ALA A 313 11.83 6.76 13.61
C ALA A 313 11.20 5.51 12.96
N ASP A 314 11.40 4.32 13.51
CA ASP A 314 10.79 3.08 13.04
C ASP A 314 9.25 3.11 13.10
N ARG A 315 8.68 3.75 14.13
CA ARG A 315 7.24 4.02 14.25
C ARG A 315 6.74 4.93 13.13
N ILE A 316 7.43 6.05 12.85
CA ILE A 316 7.10 6.95 11.73
C ILE A 316 7.17 6.20 10.40
N LEU A 317 8.25 5.44 10.16
CA LEU A 317 8.44 4.65 8.93
C LEU A 317 7.33 3.62 8.74
N THR A 318 6.95 2.89 9.79
CA THR A 318 5.88 1.89 9.72
C THR A 318 4.52 2.53 9.45
N LEU A 319 4.25 3.70 10.05
CA LEU A 319 3.03 4.45 9.78
C LEU A 319 3.00 5.04 8.36
N LEU A 320 4.13 5.49 7.81
CA LEU A 320 4.25 5.93 6.41
C LEU A 320 4.01 4.76 5.43
N ARG A 321 4.46 3.54 5.78
CA ARG A 321 4.10 2.31 5.02
C ARG A 321 2.60 2.01 5.09
N ILE A 322 1.97 2.10 6.27
CA ILE A 322 0.52 1.95 6.44
C ILE A 322 -0.25 2.96 5.57
N LEU A 323 0.17 4.23 5.58
CA LEU A 323 -0.43 5.28 4.74
C LEU A 323 -0.24 5.00 3.25
N SER A 324 0.95 4.55 2.83
CA SER A 324 1.22 4.13 1.45
C SER A 324 0.34 2.94 1.03
N GLY A 325 0.11 1.99 1.94
CA GLY A 325 -0.81 0.86 1.73
C GLY A 325 -2.26 1.29 1.56
N PHE A 326 -2.76 2.22 2.37
CA PHE A 326 -4.13 2.77 2.20
C PHE A 326 -4.34 3.42 0.83
N ILE A 327 -3.30 4.03 0.27
CA ILE A 327 -3.31 4.72 -1.03
C ILE A 327 -3.21 3.71 -2.19
N SER A 328 -2.38 2.67 -2.03
CA SER A 328 -2.01 1.75 -3.12
C SER A 328 -2.94 0.54 -3.25
N LEU A 329 -3.64 0.13 -2.19
CA LEU A 329 -4.51 -1.05 -2.23
C LEU A 329 -5.89 -0.71 -2.86
N PRO A 330 -6.39 -1.51 -3.82
CA PRO A 330 -7.66 -1.25 -4.48
C PRO A 330 -8.84 -1.31 -3.51
N SER A 331 -9.70 -0.29 -3.60
CA SER A 331 -10.94 -0.16 -2.84
C SER A 331 -12.14 -0.78 -3.58
N MET A 332 -13.22 -1.09 -2.84
CA MET A 332 -14.48 -1.55 -3.43
C MET A 332 -15.48 -0.40 -3.71
N SER A 333 -15.05 0.84 -3.46
CA SER A 333 -15.84 2.07 -3.61
C SER A 333 -14.89 3.23 -3.86
N SER A 334 -15.37 4.30 -4.51
CA SER A 334 -14.63 5.57 -4.53
C SER A 334 -14.36 6.06 -3.10
N VAL A 335 -13.20 6.68 -2.89
CA VAL A 335 -12.75 7.23 -1.60
C VAL A 335 -12.12 8.61 -1.82
N ALA A 336 -12.30 9.51 -0.86
CA ALA A 336 -11.75 10.87 -0.94
C ALA A 336 -10.35 10.91 -0.32
N LEU A 337 -9.32 10.78 -1.17
CA LEU A 337 -7.92 10.82 -0.76
C LEU A 337 -7.54 12.23 -0.21
N PRO A 338 -7.12 12.37 1.06
CA PRO A 338 -6.82 13.68 1.66
C PRO A 338 -5.43 14.20 1.27
N LEU A 339 -5.21 14.44 -0.03
CA LEU A 339 -3.91 14.87 -0.59
C LEU A 339 -3.30 16.10 0.11
N GLY A 340 -4.12 17.07 0.50
CA GLY A 340 -3.65 18.25 1.25
C GLY A 340 -2.98 17.88 2.56
N LEU A 341 -3.55 16.93 3.33
CA LEU A 341 -2.98 16.46 4.59
C LEU A 341 -1.74 15.59 4.37
N ILE A 342 -1.69 14.85 3.26
CA ILE A 342 -0.51 14.04 2.90
C ILE A 342 0.67 14.95 2.55
N LEU A 343 0.44 16.00 1.73
CA LEU A 343 1.47 16.98 1.36
C LEU A 343 1.91 17.84 2.56
N ASP A 344 0.99 18.21 3.44
CA ASP A 344 1.29 18.94 4.67
C ASP A 344 2.17 18.09 5.61
N LEU A 345 1.85 16.80 5.74
CA LEU A 345 2.67 15.83 6.49
C LEU A 345 4.06 15.64 5.86
N THR A 346 4.19 15.43 4.55
CA THR A 346 5.52 15.25 3.93
C THR A 346 6.32 16.55 3.93
N SER A 347 5.65 17.72 3.83
CA SER A 347 6.26 19.03 4.03
C SER A 347 6.83 19.17 5.45
N ARG A 348 6.04 18.86 6.49
CA ARG A 348 6.53 18.82 7.88
C ARG A 348 7.76 17.91 8.02
N LEU A 349 7.65 16.66 7.58
CA LEU A 349 8.70 15.65 7.70
C LEU A 349 9.99 16.04 6.97
N THR A 350 9.90 16.76 5.84
CA THR A 350 11.07 17.20 5.05
C THR A 350 11.58 18.60 5.40
N SER A 351 10.85 19.37 6.22
CA SER A 351 11.27 20.70 6.66
C SER A 351 12.47 20.69 7.62
N VAL A 352 12.65 19.59 8.37
CA VAL A 352 13.73 19.41 9.35
C VAL A 352 14.88 18.65 8.68
N ILE A 353 16.00 19.34 8.44
CA ILE A 353 17.14 18.83 7.66
C ILE A 353 18.38 18.58 8.52
N VAL A 354 19.25 17.64 8.09
CA VAL A 354 20.60 17.49 8.66
C VAL A 354 21.43 18.77 8.40
N PRO A 355 21.98 19.43 9.44
CA PRO A 355 22.72 20.68 9.27
C PRO A 355 24.11 20.46 8.65
N ALA A 356 24.44 21.25 7.63
CA ALA A 356 25.70 21.12 6.90
C ALA A 356 26.91 21.59 7.73
N ASN A 357 27.81 20.64 8.06
CA ASN A 357 29.17 20.87 8.57
C ASN A 357 29.32 21.87 9.73
N GLY A 358 28.43 21.82 10.72
CA GLY A 358 28.63 22.43 12.04
C GLY A 358 28.29 23.91 12.15
N GLU A 359 27.90 24.59 11.06
CA GLU A 359 27.24 25.89 11.13
C GLU A 359 25.73 25.71 11.36
N SER A 360 25.07 26.71 11.96
CA SER A 360 23.60 26.74 12.14
C SER A 360 22.89 27.13 10.83
N ALA A 361 23.24 26.46 9.73
CA ALA A 361 22.86 26.83 8.38
C ALA A 361 21.47 26.27 8.01
N ASN A 362 20.49 27.17 8.00
CA ASN A 362 19.12 27.03 7.45
C ASN A 362 18.11 26.22 8.29
N GLY A 363 16.98 26.87 8.62
CA GLY A 363 15.76 26.24 9.16
C GLY A 363 15.81 25.84 10.64
N ALA A 364 16.51 24.75 10.95
CA ALA A 364 16.36 24.01 12.21
C ALA A 364 16.98 24.72 13.44
N GLN A 365 16.23 25.60 14.09
CA GLN A 365 16.58 26.11 15.42
C GLN A 365 16.58 24.94 16.42
N SER A 366 17.71 24.69 17.09
CA SER A 366 17.80 23.60 18.08
C SER A 366 17.08 23.96 19.38
N ASN A 367 16.33 23.02 19.95
CA ASN A 367 15.70 23.17 21.25
C ASN A 367 16.78 23.16 22.36
N PRO A 368 16.99 24.25 23.13
CA PRO A 368 18.03 24.32 24.17
C PRO A 368 17.73 23.45 25.40
N GLN A 369 16.53 22.85 25.50
CA GLN A 369 16.14 21.96 26.59
C GLN A 369 16.50 20.48 26.33
N ILE A 370 17.01 20.14 25.14
CA ILE A 370 17.40 18.78 24.75
C ILE A 370 18.92 18.65 24.66
N GLY A 371 19.44 17.49 25.08
CA GLY A 371 20.87 17.19 25.07
C GLY A 371 21.44 17.05 23.65
N ARG A 372 22.73 17.37 23.50
CA ARG A 372 23.44 17.26 22.22
C ARG A 372 23.34 15.85 21.60
N GLU A 373 23.42 14.81 22.42
CA GLU A 373 23.41 13.41 22.00
C GLU A 373 22.10 13.02 21.29
N GLU A 374 20.94 13.31 21.89
CA GLU A 374 19.62 13.03 21.29
C GLU A 374 19.44 13.76 19.96
N ARG A 375 19.94 15.00 19.85
CA ARG A 375 19.93 15.76 18.59
C ARG A 375 20.87 15.17 17.53
N GLU A 376 22.02 14.62 17.92
CA GLU A 376 22.92 13.90 16.99
C GLU A 376 22.34 12.55 16.55
N GLN A 377 21.58 11.87 17.42
CA GLN A 377 20.77 10.71 17.03
C GLN A 377 19.66 11.10 16.02
N LEU A 378 19.00 12.25 16.19
CA LEU A 378 17.98 12.73 15.24
C LEU A 378 18.58 12.92 13.83
N TRP A 379 19.73 13.56 13.74
CA TRP A 379 20.43 13.76 12.46
C TRP A 379 20.87 12.45 11.79
N ALA A 380 21.06 11.37 12.55
CA ALA A 380 21.35 10.04 12.00
C ALA A 380 20.09 9.34 11.45
N GLU A 381 18.92 9.58 12.04
CA GLU A 381 17.65 8.96 11.63
C GLU A 381 16.92 9.72 10.50
N LEU A 382 17.12 11.05 10.38
CA LEU A 382 16.45 11.89 9.37
C LEU A 382 16.49 11.34 7.94
N PRO A 383 17.64 10.88 7.39
CA PRO A 383 17.68 10.34 6.03
C PRO A 383 16.74 9.15 5.81
N ARG A 384 16.52 8.31 6.84
CA ARG A 384 15.54 7.21 6.77
C ARG A 384 14.12 7.76 6.69
N ILE A 385 13.79 8.72 7.55
CA ILE A 385 12.47 9.39 7.60
C ILE A 385 12.17 10.07 6.25
N HIS A 386 13.14 10.78 5.68
CA HIS A 386 13.02 11.41 4.37
C HIS A 386 12.84 10.39 3.24
N ILE A 387 13.57 9.28 3.22
CA ILE A 387 13.34 8.17 2.28
C ILE A 387 11.89 7.65 2.41
N GLY A 388 11.39 7.50 3.65
CA GLY A 388 9.98 7.15 3.91
C GLY A 388 8.98 8.14 3.31
N ALA A 389 9.23 9.45 3.46
CA ALA A 389 8.37 10.50 2.91
C ALA A 389 8.43 10.58 1.38
N LEU A 390 9.61 10.48 0.77
CA LEU A 390 9.77 10.46 -0.69
C LEU A 390 9.14 9.21 -1.31
N ASN A 391 9.26 8.04 -0.65
CA ASN A 391 8.56 6.82 -1.07
C ASN A 391 7.03 6.98 -1.01
N LEU A 392 6.48 7.63 0.02
CA LEU A 392 5.05 7.93 0.10
C LEU A 392 4.59 8.82 -1.08
N LEU A 393 5.39 9.84 -1.44
CA LEU A 393 5.12 10.66 -2.62
C LEU A 393 5.22 9.86 -3.93
N ALA A 394 6.15 8.90 -4.04
CA ALA A 394 6.27 8.03 -5.22
C ALA A 394 5.03 7.12 -5.39
N HIS A 395 4.51 6.54 -4.30
CA HIS A 395 3.25 5.79 -4.34
C HIS A 395 2.09 6.69 -4.80
N VAL A 396 1.97 7.91 -4.24
CA VAL A 396 0.95 8.89 -4.64
C VAL A 396 1.04 9.26 -6.13
N VAL A 397 2.24 9.44 -6.68
CA VAL A 397 2.46 9.66 -8.13
C VAL A 397 2.02 8.43 -8.94
N SER A 398 2.41 7.23 -8.54
CA SER A 398 2.10 6.00 -9.27
C SER A 398 0.61 5.63 -9.28
N VAL A 399 -0.16 6.04 -8.25
CA VAL A 399 -1.60 5.75 -8.12
C VAL A 399 -2.48 6.79 -8.80
N LEU A 400 -2.05 8.04 -8.89
CA LEU A 400 -2.84 9.14 -9.47
C LEU A 400 -2.48 9.47 -10.92
N GLU A 401 -1.31 9.01 -11.38
CA GLU A 401 -0.77 9.26 -12.72
C GLU A 401 -0.91 10.75 -13.09
N THR A 402 -1.46 11.06 -14.28
CA THR A 402 -1.58 12.44 -14.79
C THR A 402 -2.41 13.37 -13.90
N SER A 403 -3.24 12.82 -13.01
CA SER A 403 -4.05 13.59 -12.05
C SER A 403 -3.18 14.32 -11.01
N ILE A 404 -1.90 13.97 -10.90
CA ILE A 404 -0.92 14.61 -9.99
C ILE A 404 -0.44 15.99 -10.49
N THR A 405 -0.79 16.39 -11.73
CA THR A 405 -0.37 17.66 -12.34
C THR A 405 -0.47 18.88 -11.39
N PRO A 406 -1.59 19.14 -10.66
CA PRO A 406 -1.72 20.33 -9.83
C PRO A 406 -0.75 20.42 -8.64
N ILE A 407 -0.20 19.29 -8.18
CA ILE A 407 0.70 19.22 -7.02
C ILE A 407 2.12 18.77 -7.38
N THR A 408 2.39 18.53 -8.67
CA THR A 408 3.70 18.15 -9.23
C THR A 408 4.80 19.11 -8.80
N GLN A 409 4.56 20.43 -8.80
CA GLN A 409 5.56 21.41 -8.38
C GLN A 409 5.92 21.31 -6.88
N SER A 410 4.96 20.99 -6.01
CA SER A 410 5.25 20.80 -4.57
C SER A 410 6.06 19.52 -4.32
N ILE A 411 5.76 18.44 -5.05
CA ILE A 411 6.55 17.19 -5.00
C ILE A 411 7.98 17.44 -5.49
N LEU A 412 8.15 18.19 -6.59
CA LEU A 412 9.47 18.60 -7.08
C LEU A 412 10.23 19.45 -6.07
N GLU A 413 9.57 20.38 -5.38
CA GLU A 413 10.20 21.24 -4.37
C GLU A 413 10.65 20.46 -3.14
N GLN A 414 9.80 19.57 -2.59
CA GLN A 414 10.17 18.68 -1.48
C GLN A 414 11.32 17.73 -1.85
N ALA A 415 11.27 17.10 -3.04
CA ALA A 415 12.33 16.22 -3.52
C ALA A 415 13.66 16.96 -3.71
N ASN A 416 13.64 18.15 -4.34
CA ASN A 416 14.84 18.99 -4.48
C ASN A 416 15.37 19.49 -3.14
N TRP A 417 14.51 19.78 -2.17
CA TRP A 417 14.89 20.27 -0.85
C TRP A 417 15.64 19.19 -0.05
N VAL A 418 15.08 17.99 0.06
CA VAL A 418 15.77 16.83 0.68
C VAL A 418 17.09 16.57 -0.04
N PHE A 419 17.08 16.46 -1.36
CA PHE A 419 18.27 16.15 -2.15
C PHE A 419 19.41 17.16 -1.96
N ARG A 420 19.10 18.47 -1.93
CA ARG A 420 20.13 19.52 -1.78
C ARG A 420 20.91 19.41 -0.48
N ASN A 421 20.24 19.00 0.60
CA ASN A 421 20.82 18.90 1.93
C ASN A 421 21.44 17.49 2.18
N GLU A 422 20.81 16.42 1.68
CA GLU A 422 21.14 15.04 2.06
C GLU A 422 21.72 14.15 0.95
N LYS A 423 22.11 14.72 -0.19
CA LYS A 423 22.85 14.04 -1.28
C LYS A 423 24.15 13.31 -0.88
N PHE A 424 24.61 13.41 0.37
CA PHE A 424 25.70 12.59 0.89
C PHE A 424 25.27 11.13 1.10
N SER A 425 23.98 10.87 1.33
CA SER A 425 23.42 9.53 1.46
C SER A 425 23.15 8.93 0.06
N LYS A 426 23.66 7.73 -0.20
CA LYS A 426 23.40 7.02 -1.46
C LYS A 426 21.92 6.67 -1.62
N ASP A 427 21.27 6.28 -0.53
CA ASP A 427 19.88 5.83 -0.53
C ASP A 427 18.91 7.01 -0.75
N VAL A 428 19.21 8.19 -0.19
CA VAL A 428 18.43 9.43 -0.46
C VAL A 428 18.52 9.81 -1.94
N ARG A 429 19.70 9.70 -2.55
CA ARG A 429 19.87 9.97 -3.99
C ARG A 429 19.10 8.97 -4.85
N TYR A 430 19.22 7.68 -4.57
CA TYR A 430 18.46 6.61 -5.23
C TYR A 430 16.94 6.88 -5.17
N THR A 431 16.38 7.10 -3.98
CA THR A 431 14.94 7.35 -3.82
C THR A 431 14.49 8.67 -4.46
N THR A 432 15.36 9.69 -4.49
CA THR A 432 15.09 10.93 -5.24
C THR A 432 15.02 10.65 -6.75
N TYR A 433 15.92 9.82 -7.29
CA TYR A 433 15.95 9.51 -8.72
C TYR A 433 14.71 8.73 -9.15
N ASP A 434 14.30 7.73 -8.38
CA ASP A 434 13.12 6.90 -8.62
C ASP A 434 11.80 7.69 -8.55
N LEU A 435 11.66 8.59 -7.55
CA LEU A 435 10.54 9.53 -7.46
C LEU A 435 10.48 10.49 -8.66
N LEU A 436 11.62 11.08 -9.05
CA LEU A 436 11.66 11.99 -10.19
C LEU A 436 11.42 11.27 -11.52
N GLN A 437 11.93 10.04 -11.68
CA GLN A 437 11.70 9.20 -12.86
C GLN A 437 10.20 8.95 -13.02
N SER A 438 9.54 8.53 -11.94
CA SER A 438 8.09 8.30 -11.91
C SER A 438 7.30 9.57 -12.25
N LEU A 439 7.66 10.71 -11.65
CA LEU A 439 6.97 11.99 -11.86
C LEU A 439 7.17 12.57 -13.26
N VAL A 440 8.38 12.47 -13.82
CA VAL A 440 8.75 12.95 -15.16
C VAL A 440 8.17 12.07 -16.26
N SER A 441 8.13 10.75 -16.07
CA SER A 441 7.53 9.82 -17.03
C SER A 441 6.04 10.11 -17.28
N VAL A 442 5.36 10.60 -16.26
CA VAL A 442 3.92 10.91 -16.28
C VAL A 442 3.63 12.37 -16.66
N ASN A 443 4.39 13.34 -16.14
CA ASN A 443 4.07 14.78 -16.26
C ASN A 443 5.10 15.58 -17.07
N GLY A 444 6.12 14.95 -17.63
CA GLY A 444 7.23 15.59 -18.37
C GLY A 444 6.80 16.67 -19.38
N PRO A 445 5.80 16.41 -20.25
CA PRO A 445 5.30 17.41 -21.21
C PRO A 445 4.58 18.62 -20.59
N ALA A 446 4.14 18.51 -19.34
CA ALA A 446 3.48 19.57 -18.58
C ALA A 446 4.44 20.35 -17.65
N LEU A 447 5.71 19.95 -17.57
CA LEU A 447 6.70 20.63 -16.73
C LEU A 447 7.05 22.02 -17.28
N THR A 448 7.17 23.00 -16.39
CA THR A 448 7.63 24.35 -16.77
C THR A 448 9.15 24.42 -16.89
N LYS A 449 9.66 25.43 -17.60
CA LYS A 449 11.11 25.73 -17.64
C LYS A 449 11.70 25.94 -16.24
N GLN A 450 10.94 26.50 -15.31
CA GLN A 450 11.34 26.65 -13.91
C GLN A 450 11.44 25.29 -13.21
N SER A 451 10.43 24.43 -13.37
CA SER A 451 10.41 23.06 -12.85
C SER A 451 11.61 22.25 -13.35
N VAL A 452 11.89 22.25 -14.66
CA VAL A 452 13.05 21.58 -15.27
C VAL A 452 14.38 22.18 -14.80
N SER A 453 14.47 23.50 -14.64
CA SER A 453 15.67 24.14 -14.09
C SER A 453 15.96 23.77 -12.62
N SER A 454 14.91 23.49 -11.83
CA SER A 454 15.04 23.19 -10.41
C SER A 454 15.78 21.86 -10.16
N ILE A 455 15.47 20.83 -10.95
CA ILE A 455 16.05 19.49 -10.91
C ILE A 455 17.42 19.39 -11.60
N ALA A 456 17.90 20.44 -12.28
CA ALA A 456 19.15 20.39 -13.03
C ALA A 456 20.37 19.96 -12.19
N ASN A 457 20.37 20.28 -10.88
CA ASN A 457 21.42 19.84 -9.95
C ASN A 457 21.33 18.34 -9.62
N VAL A 458 20.14 17.75 -9.69
CA VAL A 458 19.90 16.30 -9.51
C VAL A 458 20.41 15.55 -10.75
N LEU A 459 20.11 16.06 -11.95
CA LEU A 459 20.56 15.47 -13.22
C LEU A 459 22.09 15.44 -13.35
N ARG A 460 22.81 16.47 -12.89
CA ARG A 460 24.28 16.43 -12.83
C ARG A 460 24.82 15.42 -11.82
N SER A 461 24.12 15.19 -10.71
CA SER A 461 24.51 14.11 -9.80
C SER A 461 24.31 12.74 -10.45
N CYS A 462 23.22 12.54 -11.20
CA CYS A 462 23.04 11.31 -12.00
C CYS A 462 24.22 11.12 -12.96
N CYS A 463 24.66 12.19 -13.62
CA CYS A 463 25.85 12.17 -14.48
C CYS A 463 27.14 11.81 -13.70
N HIS A 464 27.34 12.38 -12.51
CA HIS A 464 28.50 12.07 -11.65
C HIS A 464 28.46 10.66 -11.04
N ASP A 465 27.28 10.11 -10.75
CA ASP A 465 27.11 8.79 -10.14
C ASP A 465 27.21 7.65 -11.17
N LEU A 466 26.94 7.94 -12.45
CA LEU A 466 27.15 7.02 -13.57
C LEU A 466 28.61 6.99 -14.08
N LEU A 467 29.36 8.07 -13.88
CA LEU A 467 30.76 8.14 -14.32
C LEU A 467 31.70 7.44 -13.31
N PRO A 468 32.65 6.60 -13.77
CA PRO A 468 33.58 5.94 -12.87
C PRO A 468 34.42 6.96 -12.11
N VAL A 469 34.47 6.83 -10.78
CA VAL A 469 35.09 7.80 -9.87
C VAL A 469 36.57 8.04 -10.24
N THR A 470 36.85 9.21 -10.80
CA THR A 470 38.18 9.59 -11.29
C THR A 470 39.13 9.92 -10.14
N GLY A 471 39.62 8.91 -9.43
CA GLY A 471 40.77 9.05 -8.53
C GLY A 471 40.63 8.43 -7.14
N GLU A 472 40.38 7.12 -7.02
CA GLU A 472 40.77 6.39 -5.81
C GLU A 472 42.31 6.28 -5.72
N SER A 473 42.96 7.38 -5.30
CA SER A 473 44.33 7.35 -4.81
C SER A 473 44.33 6.68 -3.43
N GLY A 474 44.70 5.40 -3.39
CA GLY A 474 44.57 4.54 -2.20
C GLY A 474 45.15 5.13 -0.92
N SER A 475 44.33 5.21 0.13
CA SER A 475 44.64 5.84 1.41
C SER A 475 45.48 4.95 2.34
N HIS A 476 46.75 4.71 1.97
CA HIS A 476 47.73 4.05 2.84
C HIS A 476 48.93 4.96 3.17
N SER A 477 48.78 5.64 4.31
CA SER A 477 49.81 6.15 5.22
C SER A 477 51.28 6.23 4.75
N LYS A 478 51.76 7.47 4.66
CA LYS A 478 52.81 7.94 5.59
C LYS A 478 52.84 9.46 5.72
N SER A 479 53.03 9.90 6.96
CA SER A 479 53.30 11.29 7.30
C SER A 479 54.81 11.57 7.23
N GLN A 480 55.19 12.69 6.62
CA GLN A 480 56.33 13.48 7.08
C GLN A 480 56.22 14.93 6.57
N SER A 481 57.03 15.82 7.15
CA SER A 481 56.81 17.27 7.16
C SER A 481 57.78 18.05 6.27
N ASP A 482 57.42 19.33 6.05
CA ASP A 482 58.30 20.41 5.57
C ASP A 482 58.78 20.32 4.10
N THR A 483 59.12 21.41 3.40
CA THR A 483 59.19 22.84 3.78
C THR A 483 58.69 23.76 2.64
N ARG A 484 58.57 25.07 2.92
CA ARG A 484 58.20 26.13 1.95
C ARG A 484 59.10 26.19 0.70
N SER A 485 58.49 26.45 -0.47
CA SER A 485 59.12 27.28 -1.52
C SER A 485 58.06 28.05 -2.34
N ARG A 486 58.49 29.09 -3.08
CA ARG A 486 57.64 29.97 -3.91
C ARG A 486 58.11 29.95 -5.36
N SER A 487 57.26 29.51 -6.29
CA SER A 487 57.27 29.91 -7.72
C SER A 487 55.89 29.58 -8.29
N LYS A 488 55.07 30.57 -8.65
CA LYS A 488 55.09 31.45 -9.84
C LYS A 488 54.70 30.69 -11.11
N ALA A 489 53.54 31.05 -11.66
CA ALA A 489 52.88 30.31 -12.73
C ALA A 489 53.52 30.48 -14.12
N GLY A 490 53.32 29.46 -14.96
CA GLY A 490 53.52 29.47 -16.41
C GLY A 490 52.71 28.33 -17.03
N PRO A 491 52.03 28.51 -18.18
CA PRO A 491 51.26 27.46 -18.82
C PRO A 491 52.18 26.48 -19.58
N GLY A 492 51.96 25.17 -19.44
CA GLY A 492 52.82 24.16 -20.06
C GLY A 492 52.16 22.81 -20.28
N THR A 493 52.00 22.45 -21.56
CA THR A 493 51.99 21.09 -22.13
C THR A 493 51.20 19.99 -21.39
N ALA A 494 50.01 19.68 -21.89
CA ALA A 494 49.44 18.34 -21.71
C ALA A 494 50.28 17.30 -22.48
N ASN A 495 50.52 16.13 -21.88
CA ASN A 495 51.38 15.09 -22.48
C ASN A 495 50.69 14.39 -23.66
N ALA A 496 51.15 14.68 -24.88
CA ALA A 496 50.61 14.11 -26.13
C ALA A 496 50.75 12.58 -26.19
N ASP A 497 51.76 11.98 -25.56
CA ASP A 497 52.03 10.53 -25.57
C ASP A 497 50.91 9.68 -24.94
N SER A 498 50.03 10.30 -24.17
CA SER A 498 48.83 9.64 -23.62
C SER A 498 47.82 9.27 -24.73
N PHE A 499 47.78 10.03 -25.83
CA PHE A 499 46.89 9.76 -26.96
C PHE A 499 47.42 8.71 -27.94
N LEU A 500 48.72 8.36 -27.88
CA LEU A 500 49.38 7.51 -28.88
C LEU A 500 49.45 6.02 -28.48
N ASN A 501 48.88 5.63 -27.34
CA ASN A 501 48.92 4.25 -26.82
C ASN A 501 47.52 3.57 -26.80
N PRO A 502 46.96 3.18 -27.97
CA PRO A 502 45.67 2.49 -28.01
C PRO A 502 45.67 1.15 -27.25
N ASN A 503 46.83 0.50 -27.16
CA ASN A 503 46.99 -0.82 -26.54
C ASN A 503 46.91 -0.83 -25.00
N LEU A 504 46.85 0.34 -24.32
CA LEU A 504 46.58 0.40 -22.88
C LEU A 504 45.08 0.49 -22.56
N ASN A 505 44.29 1.06 -23.47
CA ASN A 505 42.83 1.17 -23.29
C ASN A 505 42.07 -0.02 -23.90
N ALA A 506 42.66 -0.72 -24.87
CA ALA A 506 42.00 -1.77 -25.67
C ALA A 506 41.71 -3.11 -24.95
N ARG A 507 41.62 -3.16 -23.61
CA ARG A 507 41.02 -4.33 -22.93
C ARG A 507 40.41 -4.14 -21.53
N GLN A 508 39.93 -2.95 -21.16
CA GLN A 508 38.81 -2.88 -20.21
C GLN A 508 37.50 -3.20 -20.95
N VAL A 509 37.33 -4.48 -21.29
CA VAL A 509 35.98 -5.04 -21.43
C VAL A 509 35.37 -4.97 -20.03
N PHE A 510 34.21 -4.32 -19.88
CA PHE A 510 33.51 -4.22 -18.59
C PHE A 510 32.90 -5.58 -18.20
N THR A 511 33.75 -6.51 -17.77
CA THR A 511 33.36 -7.86 -17.36
C THR A 511 32.78 -7.86 -15.96
N GLY A 512 31.49 -7.58 -15.84
CA GLY A 512 30.70 -7.95 -14.66
C GLY A 512 30.96 -7.10 -13.41
N TYR A 513 30.78 -5.79 -13.51
CA TYR A 513 30.25 -5.07 -12.36
C TYR A 513 28.77 -5.40 -12.23
N SER A 514 28.33 -5.82 -11.04
CA SER A 514 26.91 -5.77 -10.70
C SER A 514 26.51 -4.30 -10.63
N SER A 515 25.60 -3.85 -11.48
CA SER A 515 25.13 -2.47 -11.47
C SER A 515 24.66 -2.09 -10.06
N SER A 516 25.07 -0.91 -9.61
CA SER A 516 24.51 -0.36 -8.38
C SER A 516 23.08 0.06 -8.67
N ARG A 517 22.15 -0.20 -7.74
CA ARG A 517 20.77 0.31 -7.87
C ARG A 517 20.72 1.83 -8.10
N LEU A 518 21.72 2.54 -7.56
CA LEU A 518 21.92 3.98 -7.78
C LEU A 518 22.28 4.31 -9.24
N GLU A 519 23.10 3.49 -9.89
CA GLU A 519 23.47 3.63 -11.31
C GLU A 519 22.25 3.33 -12.19
N ASP A 520 21.53 2.24 -11.92
CA ASP A 520 20.32 1.84 -12.66
C ASP A 520 19.24 2.94 -12.62
N SER A 521 18.93 3.48 -11.42
CA SER A 521 17.98 4.60 -11.28
C SER A 521 18.51 5.92 -11.86
N ALA A 522 19.83 6.17 -11.84
CA ALA A 522 20.42 7.35 -12.48
C ALA A 522 20.27 7.31 -14.00
N SER A 523 20.59 6.17 -14.64
CA SER A 523 20.40 5.99 -16.09
C SER A 523 18.92 6.08 -16.47
N THR A 524 18.04 5.41 -15.72
CA THR A 524 16.60 5.40 -16.01
C THR A 524 15.95 6.78 -15.83
N LEU A 525 16.38 7.59 -14.84
CA LEU A 525 15.96 9.00 -14.74
C LEU A 525 16.47 9.84 -15.93
N LEU A 526 17.73 9.69 -16.36
CA LEU A 526 18.23 10.42 -17.52
C LEU A 526 17.46 10.04 -18.80
N GLN A 527 17.19 8.74 -19.02
CA GLN A 527 16.36 8.25 -20.12
C GLN A 527 14.94 8.82 -20.06
N ALA A 528 14.29 8.82 -18.90
CA ALA A 528 12.94 9.35 -18.71
C ALA A 528 12.88 10.87 -19.00
N VAL A 529 13.88 11.64 -18.57
CA VAL A 529 13.99 13.07 -18.89
C VAL A 529 14.17 13.30 -20.39
N LEU A 530 15.06 12.54 -21.04
CA LEU A 530 15.28 12.66 -22.48
C LEU A 530 14.07 12.21 -23.32
N THR A 531 13.24 11.30 -22.80
CA THR A 531 12.04 10.81 -23.50
C THR A 531 10.84 11.74 -23.30
N SER A 532 10.64 12.27 -22.08
CA SER A 532 9.37 12.92 -21.69
C SER A 532 9.44 14.44 -21.53
N VAL A 533 10.63 15.06 -21.49
CA VAL A 533 10.79 16.52 -21.34
C VAL A 533 11.17 17.17 -22.68
N PRO A 534 10.44 18.20 -23.15
CA PRO A 534 10.82 18.96 -24.35
C PRO A 534 12.23 19.54 -24.26
N SER A 535 13.07 19.31 -25.28
CA SER A 535 14.49 19.70 -25.28
C SER A 535 14.73 21.21 -25.06
N GLU A 536 13.79 22.06 -25.47
CA GLU A 536 13.80 23.52 -25.26
C GLU A 536 13.82 23.97 -23.79
N LEU A 537 13.33 23.11 -22.88
CA LEU A 537 13.27 23.39 -21.45
C LEU A 537 14.59 23.03 -20.74
N LEU A 538 15.39 22.15 -21.34
CA LEU A 538 16.68 21.72 -20.79
C LEU A 538 17.76 22.78 -21.09
N ALA A 539 18.49 23.18 -20.05
CA ALA A 539 19.65 24.06 -20.22
C ALA A 539 20.73 23.34 -21.05
N ALA A 540 21.23 24.00 -22.09
CA ALA A 540 22.18 23.40 -23.06
C ALA A 540 23.46 22.83 -22.40
N SER A 541 23.91 23.40 -21.27
CA SER A 541 25.01 22.85 -20.47
C SER A 541 24.65 21.49 -19.84
N THR A 542 23.52 21.41 -19.14
CA THR A 542 23.01 20.15 -18.56
C THR A 542 22.72 19.11 -19.66
N ARG A 543 22.18 19.52 -20.82
CA ARG A 543 21.94 18.62 -21.97
C ARG A 543 23.25 18.02 -22.48
N ALA A 544 24.26 18.86 -22.75
CA ALA A 544 25.59 18.40 -23.20
C ALA A 544 26.34 17.54 -22.16
N GLU A 545 26.08 17.75 -20.87
CA GLU A 545 26.64 16.94 -19.78
C GLU A 545 26.00 15.54 -19.71
N ILE A 546 24.69 15.45 -19.92
CA ILE A 546 23.96 14.18 -20.09
C ILE A 546 24.46 13.46 -21.35
N ASP A 547 24.53 14.14 -22.49
CA ASP A 547 25.01 13.57 -23.76
C ASP A 547 26.44 13.04 -23.66
N ARG A 548 27.34 13.79 -23.00
CA ARG A 548 28.70 13.32 -22.72
C ARG A 548 28.70 12.07 -21.84
N THR A 549 27.81 12.01 -20.84
CA THR A 549 27.73 10.89 -19.90
C THR A 549 27.27 9.62 -20.61
N ILE A 550 26.14 9.66 -21.33
CA ILE A 550 25.55 8.47 -21.97
C ILE A 550 26.46 7.87 -23.06
N ILE A 551 27.28 8.69 -23.73
CA ILE A 551 28.33 8.22 -24.65
C ILE A 551 29.46 7.50 -23.88
N LEU A 552 29.85 8.00 -22.70
CA LEU A 552 30.94 7.43 -21.89
C LEU A 552 30.53 6.17 -21.12
N THR A 553 29.26 6.07 -20.69
CA THR A 553 28.69 4.88 -20.05
C THR A 553 28.23 3.83 -21.05
N THR A 554 28.09 4.21 -22.33
CA THR A 554 27.50 3.39 -23.40
C THR A 554 26.07 2.96 -23.11
N ASP A 555 25.23 3.88 -22.63
CA ASP A 555 23.80 3.62 -22.44
C ASP A 555 23.06 3.68 -23.78
N LYS A 556 22.73 2.50 -24.34
CA LYS A 556 22.00 2.36 -25.61
C LYS A 556 20.71 3.19 -25.63
N ASP A 557 19.88 3.05 -24.60
CA ASP A 557 18.49 3.49 -24.66
C ASP A 557 18.34 4.96 -24.26
N ALA A 558 19.21 5.47 -23.37
CA ALA A 558 19.36 6.91 -23.18
C ALA A 558 20.01 7.61 -24.39
N MET A 559 20.97 6.98 -25.09
CA MET A 559 21.50 7.51 -26.36
C MET A 559 20.43 7.55 -27.45
N LEU A 560 19.58 6.53 -27.54
CA LEU A 560 18.44 6.51 -28.47
C LEU A 560 17.41 7.60 -28.12
N ALA A 561 17.05 7.75 -26.85
CA ALA A 561 16.16 8.83 -26.39
C ALA A 561 16.74 10.22 -26.69
N SER A 562 18.06 10.42 -26.48
CA SER A 562 18.74 11.66 -26.84
C SER A 562 18.62 11.99 -28.33
N VAL A 563 18.81 10.99 -29.20
CA VAL A 563 18.75 11.14 -30.66
C VAL A 563 17.33 11.43 -31.15
N LEU A 564 16.30 10.88 -30.49
CA LEU A 564 14.90 11.12 -30.82
C LEU A 564 14.35 12.46 -30.29
N ASN A 565 15.05 13.11 -29.35
CA ASN A 565 14.69 14.42 -28.78
C ASN A 565 15.80 15.47 -29.05
N PRO A 566 16.01 15.88 -30.31
CA PRO A 566 17.07 16.81 -30.69
C PRO A 566 16.84 18.22 -30.10
N ILE A 567 17.92 18.97 -29.94
CA ILE A 567 17.84 20.41 -29.62
C ILE A 567 17.50 21.16 -30.91
N PRO A 568 16.42 21.98 -30.95
CA PRO A 568 16.11 22.77 -32.16
C PRO A 568 17.21 23.79 -32.46
N ALA A 569 17.45 24.04 -33.75
CA ALA A 569 18.38 25.06 -34.20
C ALA A 569 17.86 26.45 -33.86
N VAL A 570 18.69 27.26 -33.18
CA VAL A 570 18.36 28.63 -32.79
C VAL A 570 19.15 29.57 -33.70
N LYS A 571 18.50 30.59 -34.28
CA LYS A 571 19.16 31.54 -35.20
C LYS A 571 20.47 32.10 -34.59
N GLY A 572 21.56 32.01 -35.34
CA GLY A 572 22.91 32.37 -34.87
C GLY A 572 23.65 31.29 -34.08
N ARG A 573 23.11 30.06 -33.99
CA ARG A 573 23.76 28.91 -33.35
C ARG A 573 23.52 27.64 -34.18
N GLY A 574 24.59 27.10 -34.76
CA GLY A 574 24.53 25.90 -35.60
C GLY A 574 23.87 24.69 -34.91
N ALA A 575 23.38 23.75 -35.72
CA ALA A 575 22.68 22.56 -35.26
C ALA A 575 23.50 21.76 -34.23
N GLY A 576 22.82 21.19 -33.23
CA GLY A 576 23.47 20.43 -32.16
C GLY A 576 24.25 19.21 -32.68
N ALA A 577 25.40 18.94 -32.08
CA ALA A 577 26.24 17.81 -32.45
C ALA A 577 25.48 16.48 -32.30
N SER A 578 25.33 15.73 -33.40
CA SER A 578 24.52 14.52 -33.43
C SER A 578 25.18 13.34 -32.71
N LEU A 579 24.39 12.60 -31.92
CA LEU A 579 24.81 11.35 -31.26
C LEU A 579 24.69 10.11 -32.16
N ILE A 580 24.04 10.24 -33.33
CA ILE A 580 23.83 9.12 -34.27
C ILE A 580 25.14 8.38 -34.63
N PRO A 581 26.30 9.04 -34.89
CA PRO A 581 27.54 8.33 -35.20
C PRO A 581 28.06 7.42 -34.08
N PHE A 582 27.81 7.77 -32.82
CA PHE A 582 28.19 6.96 -31.66
C PHE A 582 27.23 5.77 -31.50
N LEU A 583 25.92 6.04 -31.55
CA LEU A 583 24.87 5.01 -31.47
C LEU A 583 25.03 3.97 -32.60
N ALA A 584 25.22 4.43 -33.83
CA ALA A 584 25.44 3.59 -35.01
C ALA A 584 26.72 2.75 -34.92
N ARG A 585 27.81 3.28 -34.34
CA ARG A 585 29.09 2.58 -34.23
C ARG A 585 29.07 1.47 -33.17
N ILE A 586 28.30 1.64 -32.10
CA ILE A 586 28.28 0.70 -30.96
C ILE A 586 27.15 -0.34 -31.14
N TYR A 587 25.99 0.06 -31.66
CA TYR A 587 24.75 -0.73 -31.65
C TYR A 587 24.16 -1.00 -33.05
N SER A 588 25.02 -1.13 -34.08
CA SER A 588 24.61 -1.35 -35.48
C SER A 588 23.74 -2.60 -35.75
N ASP A 589 23.74 -3.56 -34.82
CA ASP A 589 23.01 -4.82 -34.85
C ASP A 589 21.58 -4.70 -34.27
N GLN A 590 21.31 -3.66 -33.49
CA GLN A 590 20.05 -3.44 -32.79
C GLN A 590 18.97 -2.95 -33.76
N LYS A 591 17.77 -3.52 -33.71
CA LYS A 591 16.70 -3.26 -34.69
C LYS A 591 16.21 -1.81 -34.65
N GLU A 592 16.22 -1.20 -33.47
CA GLU A 592 15.78 0.17 -33.23
C GLU A 592 16.76 1.16 -33.89
N VAL A 593 18.05 0.84 -33.82
CA VAL A 593 19.15 1.60 -34.42
C VAL A 593 19.21 1.37 -35.93
N GLU A 594 18.98 0.14 -36.41
CA GLU A 594 18.84 -0.14 -37.84
C GLU A 594 17.67 0.64 -38.44
N ALA A 595 16.50 0.67 -37.78
CA ALA A 595 15.32 1.35 -38.29
C ALA A 595 15.51 2.87 -38.42
N LEU A 596 16.32 3.47 -37.56
CA LEU A 596 16.70 4.88 -37.63
C LEU A 596 17.67 5.16 -38.81
N ILE A 597 18.72 4.36 -38.96
CA ILE A 597 19.78 4.57 -39.95
C ILE A 597 19.32 4.17 -41.36
N ARG A 598 18.47 3.14 -41.48
CA ARG A 598 17.91 2.63 -42.73
C ARG A 598 16.39 2.50 -42.61
N PRO A 599 15.65 3.63 -42.70
CA PRO A 599 14.18 3.62 -42.68
C PRO A 599 13.61 2.65 -43.72
N ARG A 600 12.71 1.76 -43.27
CA ARG A 600 12.08 0.73 -44.11
C ARG A 600 10.84 1.23 -44.87
N MET A 601 10.55 2.53 -44.80
CA MET A 601 9.56 3.23 -45.61
C MET A 601 10.23 4.44 -46.29
N PRO A 602 9.71 4.93 -47.44
CA PRO A 602 10.25 6.12 -48.09
C PRO A 602 10.24 7.33 -47.15
N VAL A 603 11.38 8.02 -47.03
CA VAL A 603 11.48 9.27 -46.27
C VAL A 603 10.86 10.39 -47.09
N LEU A 604 9.92 11.13 -46.48
CA LEU A 604 9.32 12.32 -47.10
C LEU A 604 10.29 13.50 -46.96
N MET A 605 10.97 13.85 -48.05
CA MET A 605 11.87 15.00 -48.12
C MET A 605 11.06 16.31 -48.22
N THR A 606 10.50 16.76 -47.09
CA THR A 606 9.66 17.96 -47.01
C THR A 606 10.07 18.88 -45.87
N THR A 607 11.31 19.41 -45.92
CA THR A 607 11.83 20.45 -45.00
C THR A 607 12.64 21.52 -45.77
N PRO A 608 11.99 22.39 -46.57
CA PRO A 608 12.69 23.40 -47.38
C PRO A 608 13.29 24.57 -46.57
N GLU A 609 13.20 24.55 -45.24
CA GLU A 609 13.70 25.63 -44.36
C GLU A 609 15.08 25.35 -43.75
N LEU A 610 15.70 24.18 -44.00
CA LEU A 610 17.05 23.87 -43.48
C LEU A 610 18.18 24.15 -44.48
N ASP A 611 17.99 23.92 -45.78
CA ASP A 611 19.04 24.11 -46.79
C ASP A 611 19.44 25.59 -46.97
N ALA A 612 18.53 26.53 -46.67
CA ALA A 612 18.76 27.98 -46.73
C ALA A 612 19.81 28.53 -45.74
N TYR A 613 20.48 27.65 -44.98
CA TYR A 613 21.60 27.98 -44.10
C TYR A 613 22.93 27.33 -44.53
N ALA A 614 22.96 26.57 -45.64
CA ALA A 614 24.16 25.91 -46.16
C ALA A 614 24.84 26.67 -47.32
N GLU A 615 24.07 27.39 -48.14
CA GLU A 615 24.60 28.11 -49.31
C GLU A 615 25.29 29.44 -48.95
N ASN A 616 25.19 29.90 -47.70
CA ASN A 616 25.56 31.27 -47.30
C ASN A 616 26.98 31.42 -46.71
N GLU A 617 27.85 30.41 -46.84
CA GLU A 617 29.27 30.46 -46.42
C GLU A 617 30.27 30.52 -47.60
N GLU A 618 29.84 30.43 -48.87
CA GLU A 618 30.76 30.39 -50.04
C GLU A 618 30.92 31.74 -50.80
N ASP A 619 30.05 32.74 -50.59
CA ASP A 619 29.99 33.98 -51.41
C ASP A 619 30.55 35.27 -50.73
N GLU A 620 31.03 35.25 -49.47
CA GLU A 620 31.50 36.46 -48.75
C GLU A 620 32.99 36.86 -48.99
N GLU A 621 33.62 36.45 -50.11
CA GLU A 621 34.96 36.94 -50.52
C GLU A 621 34.94 38.00 -51.65
N ALA A 622 33.84 38.76 -51.82
CA ALA A 622 33.75 39.82 -52.85
C ALA A 622 32.82 41.02 -52.52
N ASP A 623 33.26 41.92 -51.62
CA ASP A 623 33.39 43.38 -51.91
C ASP A 623 33.79 44.20 -50.66
N GLU A 624 34.88 44.97 -50.77
CA GLU A 624 35.22 46.04 -49.82
C GLU A 624 34.70 47.41 -50.29
N MET A 625 34.41 48.31 -49.34
CA MET A 625 34.16 49.75 -49.49
C MET A 625 32.82 50.22 -50.08
N ALA A 626 31.89 50.56 -49.18
CA ALA A 626 31.14 51.83 -49.24
C ALA A 626 30.82 52.32 -47.81
N THR A 627 30.72 53.64 -47.60
CA THR A 627 30.42 54.27 -46.29
C THR A 627 29.06 54.99 -46.27
N GLU A 628 28.58 55.32 -45.06
CA GLU A 628 27.54 56.33 -44.76
C GLU A 628 26.09 56.04 -45.24
N GLU A 629 25.03 56.63 -44.69
CA GLU A 629 24.68 56.96 -43.30
C GLU A 629 23.14 57.22 -43.23
N TYR A 630 22.55 57.26 -42.02
CA TYR A 630 21.25 57.88 -41.66
C TYR A 630 19.90 57.46 -42.30
N ASP A 631 19.07 56.84 -41.43
CA ASP A 631 17.72 57.29 -41.00
C ASP A 631 16.40 56.88 -41.72
N ALA A 632 15.33 56.91 -40.91
CA ALA A 632 13.89 57.06 -41.18
C ALA A 632 13.11 56.11 -42.14
N ALA A 633 12.12 55.42 -41.58
CA ALA A 633 10.98 54.83 -42.32
C ALA A 633 9.78 55.80 -42.41
N PRO A 634 8.99 55.75 -43.51
CA PRO A 634 7.53 55.55 -43.41
C PRO A 634 6.97 54.61 -44.51
N VAL A 635 6.13 53.59 -44.24
CA VAL A 635 4.69 53.57 -43.82
C VAL A 635 3.67 53.74 -44.98
N THR A 636 2.52 53.04 -44.88
CA THR A 636 1.37 52.88 -45.82
C THR A 636 1.56 51.80 -46.91
N SER A 637 0.55 51.05 -47.37
CA SER A 637 -0.93 51.12 -47.27
C SER A 637 -1.50 49.86 -46.54
N GLU A 638 -2.36 49.95 -45.52
CA GLU A 638 -3.85 50.12 -45.53
C GLU A 638 -4.64 48.85 -45.99
N PHE A 639 -5.86 48.53 -45.51
CA PHE A 639 -6.94 49.34 -44.91
C PHE A 639 -7.89 48.55 -43.98
N LEU A 640 -8.65 49.31 -43.16
CA LEU A 640 -9.50 48.92 -41.99
C LEU A 640 -8.70 48.64 -40.70
N LYS A 641 -8.83 49.34 -39.54
CA LYS A 641 -9.67 50.47 -39.07
C LYS A 641 -11.19 50.16 -38.97
N VAL A 642 -11.98 50.52 -37.93
CA VAL A 642 -11.81 51.16 -36.58
C VAL A 642 -13.18 50.99 -35.83
N SER A 643 -13.46 51.21 -34.53
CA SER A 643 -12.82 51.92 -33.40
C SER A 643 -13.21 51.34 -32.01
N ARG A 644 -12.66 51.93 -30.94
CA ARG A 644 -13.04 51.89 -29.50
C ARG A 644 -13.38 53.31 -29.00
N VAL A 645 -14.10 53.45 -27.86
CA VAL A 645 -14.46 54.68 -27.06
C VAL A 645 -14.87 54.20 -25.63
N GLU A 646 -14.56 54.72 -24.42
CA GLU A 646 -13.73 55.80 -23.80
C GLU A 646 -14.29 57.21 -23.50
N THR A 647 -13.90 57.93 -22.42
CA THR A 647 -12.89 57.64 -21.34
C THR A 647 -13.56 57.38 -19.95
N GLN A 648 -13.25 57.85 -18.72
CA GLN A 648 -12.24 58.78 -18.12
C GLN A 648 -12.04 58.53 -16.59
N LYS A 649 -11.41 59.47 -15.84
CA LYS A 649 -11.23 59.52 -14.35
C LYS A 649 -12.17 60.59 -13.71
N PRO A 650 -12.33 60.79 -12.37
CA PRO A 650 -11.35 60.60 -11.26
C PRO A 650 -11.90 59.99 -9.92
N GLU A 651 -11.11 60.11 -8.84
CA GLU A 651 -11.33 59.71 -7.41
C GLU A 651 -12.17 60.76 -6.61
N PRO A 652 -12.51 60.62 -5.28
CA PRO A 652 -12.07 59.64 -4.25
C PRO A 652 -13.12 59.08 -3.23
N THR A 653 -12.62 58.32 -2.23
CA THR A 653 -13.07 58.20 -0.79
C THR A 653 -14.18 57.22 -0.29
N VAL A 654 -13.78 56.47 0.76
CA VAL A 654 -14.54 55.99 1.97
C VAL A 654 -15.40 54.70 1.93
N ALA A 655 -15.14 53.85 2.95
CA ALA A 655 -15.95 52.80 3.57
C ALA A 655 -16.13 51.41 2.90
N ALA A 656 -16.38 50.43 3.78
CA ALA A 656 -16.70 49.00 3.57
C ALA A 656 -17.98 48.69 4.39
N PRO A 657 -18.49 47.44 4.59
CA PRO A 657 -17.97 46.14 4.15
C PRO A 657 -19.01 45.05 3.70
N LEU A 658 -18.47 43.90 3.28
CA LEU A 658 -18.96 42.53 3.55
C LEU A 658 -20.22 41.92 2.86
N VAL A 659 -20.22 40.58 2.89
CA VAL A 659 -21.25 39.58 2.54
C VAL A 659 -21.73 39.51 1.09
N HIS A 660 -21.31 38.45 0.38
CA HIS A 660 -22.07 37.82 -0.71
C HIS A 660 -22.19 36.31 -0.46
N LYS A 661 -23.28 35.70 -0.93
CA LYS A 661 -23.72 34.37 -0.49
C LYS A 661 -24.44 33.60 -1.61
N ARG A 662 -23.87 32.45 -1.99
CA ARG A 662 -24.48 31.30 -2.68
C ARG A 662 -24.92 31.42 -4.17
N THR A 663 -24.50 30.37 -4.90
CA THR A 663 -25.28 29.57 -5.88
C THR A 663 -25.52 30.10 -7.30
N TYR A 664 -24.80 29.49 -8.25
CA TYR A 664 -25.23 28.89 -9.53
C TYR A 664 -26.36 29.52 -10.37
N ALA A 665 -26.04 29.69 -11.66
CA ALA A 665 -26.96 29.66 -12.80
C ALA A 665 -26.30 28.89 -13.96
N GLU A 666 -27.06 28.46 -14.96
CA GLU A 666 -26.64 27.55 -16.03
C GLU A 666 -26.41 28.26 -17.39
N GLU A 667 -26.13 27.46 -18.42
CA GLU A 667 -26.18 27.77 -19.87
C GLU A 667 -25.04 28.64 -20.49
N SER A 668 -24.78 28.55 -21.81
CA SER A 668 -25.48 27.80 -22.87
C SER A 668 -24.52 27.11 -23.87
N THR A 669 -25.06 26.21 -24.69
CA THR A 669 -24.34 25.44 -25.73
C THR A 669 -24.86 25.76 -27.12
N LEU A 670 -23.99 26.03 -28.09
CA LEU A 670 -24.40 26.27 -29.49
C LEU A 670 -24.37 24.99 -30.35
N GLN A 671 -25.56 24.41 -30.47
CA GLN A 671 -26.19 23.82 -31.67
C GLN A 671 -25.32 23.34 -32.85
N SER A 672 -25.66 22.14 -33.34
CA SER A 672 -25.68 21.83 -34.78
C SER A 672 -26.97 21.11 -35.15
N SER A 673 -27.55 21.42 -36.31
CA SER A 673 -28.79 20.81 -36.83
C SER A 673 -28.53 19.39 -37.37
N GLY A 674 -29.52 18.49 -37.48
CA GLY A 674 -30.94 18.61 -37.18
C GLY A 674 -31.83 18.26 -38.39
N LEU A 675 -32.41 17.06 -38.39
CA LEU A 675 -33.53 16.64 -39.25
C LEU A 675 -34.34 15.59 -38.46
N ALA A 676 -35.66 15.66 -38.54
CA ALA A 676 -36.56 14.84 -37.71
C ALA A 676 -37.83 14.42 -38.46
N LEU A 677 -38.41 13.31 -38.02
CA LEU A 677 -39.83 12.96 -38.21
C LEU A 677 -40.42 12.62 -36.84
N ALA A 678 -41.63 13.11 -36.58
CA ALA A 678 -42.24 13.15 -35.24
C ALA A 678 -43.54 12.31 -35.17
N PRO A 679 -44.03 11.97 -33.96
CA PRO A 679 -45.10 10.98 -33.76
C PRO A 679 -46.50 11.57 -33.52
N GLU A 680 -47.49 10.68 -33.54
CA GLU A 680 -48.86 10.83 -33.01
C GLU A 680 -49.10 9.74 -31.95
N GLN A 681 -49.97 9.86 -30.93
CA GLN A 681 -50.72 10.99 -30.34
C GLN A 681 -51.02 10.64 -28.84
N GLN A 682 -51.67 11.54 -28.08
CA GLN A 682 -52.02 11.39 -26.64
C GLN A 682 -53.38 10.65 -26.45
N PRO A 683 -54.05 10.62 -25.26
CA PRO A 683 -53.63 10.57 -23.84
C PRO A 683 -54.31 9.40 -23.04
N GLY A 684 -54.07 9.27 -21.72
CA GLY A 684 -54.98 8.52 -20.84
C GLY A 684 -54.52 8.30 -19.39
N GLN A 685 -55.39 8.55 -18.40
CA GLN A 685 -55.22 8.19 -16.97
C GLN A 685 -56.12 7.00 -16.61
N THR A 686 -55.79 6.21 -15.57
CA THR A 686 -56.65 5.87 -14.40
C THR A 686 -56.01 4.80 -13.47
N LYS A 687 -56.77 4.25 -12.51
CA LYS A 687 -56.31 3.60 -11.26
C LYS A 687 -56.31 2.05 -11.31
N LYS A 688 -55.66 1.47 -10.29
CA LYS A 688 -55.72 0.08 -9.77
C LYS A 688 -56.95 -0.76 -10.16
N ALA A 689 -56.72 -2.05 -10.43
CA ALA A 689 -57.51 -3.16 -9.83
C ALA A 689 -56.70 -4.48 -9.81
N ARG A 690 -57.06 -5.37 -8.86
CA ARG A 690 -56.62 -6.77 -8.72
C ARG A 690 -57.63 -7.67 -9.44
N PHE A 691 -57.19 -8.82 -9.96
CA PHE A 691 -58.09 -9.90 -10.37
C PHE A 691 -57.49 -11.26 -9.98
N GLU A 692 -58.35 -12.20 -9.63
CA GLU A 692 -58.01 -13.49 -9.02
C GLU A 692 -59.22 -14.41 -9.23
N GLU A 693 -59.03 -15.59 -9.83
CA GLU A 693 -60.13 -16.52 -10.12
C GLU A 693 -59.63 -17.98 -10.14
N ASP A 694 -60.43 -18.89 -9.57
CA ASP A 694 -60.06 -20.25 -9.16
C ASP A 694 -60.59 -21.34 -10.10
N ILE A 695 -59.85 -22.45 -10.26
CA ILE A 695 -60.44 -23.78 -10.56
C ILE A 695 -59.69 -24.92 -9.82
N SER A 696 -60.15 -25.27 -8.62
CA SER A 696 -60.78 -26.56 -8.23
C SER A 696 -60.25 -27.90 -8.82
N THR A 697 -60.20 -29.07 -8.14
CA THR A 697 -61.09 -29.66 -7.10
C THR A 697 -60.39 -30.80 -6.29
N LYS A 698 -61.04 -31.22 -5.18
CA LYS A 698 -60.94 -32.52 -4.42
C LYS A 698 -59.93 -32.56 -3.25
N SER A 699 -60.28 -33.07 -2.04
CA SER A 699 -61.55 -33.73 -1.62
C SER A 699 -61.82 -33.71 -0.10
N THR A 700 -63.07 -33.39 0.26
CA THR A 700 -63.86 -33.83 1.46
C THR A 700 -63.32 -33.64 2.90
N GLU A 701 -63.96 -32.69 3.61
CA GLU A 701 -64.20 -32.59 5.07
C GLU A 701 -65.27 -33.62 5.56
N PRO A 702 -65.91 -33.59 6.78
CA PRO A 702 -65.84 -32.62 7.90
C PRO A 702 -65.92 -33.14 9.37
N SER A 703 -65.59 -32.24 10.32
CA SER A 703 -66.30 -31.91 11.60
C SER A 703 -65.30 -31.32 12.62
N SER A 704 -65.36 -30.07 13.10
CA SER A 704 -66.39 -29.36 13.88
C SER A 704 -66.46 -29.77 15.36
N GLY A 705 -66.03 -28.90 16.30
CA GLY A 705 -66.17 -29.15 17.74
C GLY A 705 -65.46 -28.14 18.67
N HIS A 706 -66.25 -27.26 19.29
CA HIS A 706 -65.94 -26.18 20.24
C HIS A 706 -65.19 -26.55 21.55
N ASN A 707 -64.68 -25.50 22.23
CA ASN A 707 -64.51 -25.28 23.68
C ASN A 707 -63.25 -25.79 24.46
N GLN A 708 -62.71 -24.86 25.26
CA GLN A 708 -61.88 -25.04 26.47
C GLN A 708 -62.80 -25.33 27.71
N PRO A 709 -62.34 -25.37 29.00
CA PRO A 709 -60.98 -25.30 29.57
C PRO A 709 -60.67 -26.36 30.67
N LEU A 710 -59.57 -26.12 31.40
CA LEU A 710 -59.22 -26.55 32.79
C LEU A 710 -58.30 -27.77 33.04
N SER A 711 -57.48 -27.55 34.07
CA SER A 711 -56.34 -28.28 34.68
C SER A 711 -56.78 -29.54 35.48
N PRO A 712 -55.92 -30.28 36.26
CA PRO A 712 -54.53 -30.01 36.68
C PRO A 712 -53.56 -31.23 36.83
N THR A 713 -52.29 -30.99 37.23
CA THR A 713 -51.64 -31.52 38.47
C THR A 713 -50.10 -31.56 38.38
N LYS A 714 -49.41 -31.31 39.51
CA LYS A 714 -47.94 -31.33 39.69
C LYS A 714 -47.43 -32.71 40.15
N VAL A 715 -46.19 -33.07 39.82
CA VAL A 715 -45.34 -33.97 40.63
C VAL A 715 -43.90 -33.42 40.68
N SER A 716 -43.24 -33.54 41.83
CA SER A 716 -41.84 -33.17 42.06
C SER A 716 -41.21 -34.17 43.04
N VAL A 717 -39.95 -34.58 42.81
CA VAL A 717 -39.16 -35.42 43.73
C VAL A 717 -37.66 -35.06 43.61
N SER A 718 -36.96 -35.00 44.74
CA SER A 718 -35.52 -34.68 44.82
C SER A 718 -34.63 -35.88 45.15
N SER A 719 -33.40 -35.83 44.65
CA SER A 719 -32.14 -36.44 45.15
C SER A 719 -32.15 -37.49 46.29
N ALA A 720 -31.43 -38.61 46.09
CA ALA A 720 -30.84 -39.40 47.17
C ALA A 720 -29.58 -40.23 46.78
N ALA A 721 -28.49 -40.01 47.53
CA ALA A 721 -27.40 -40.92 47.97
C ALA A 721 -26.74 -42.00 47.07
N ALA A 722 -25.45 -42.25 47.36
CA ALA A 722 -24.63 -43.37 46.88
C ALA A 722 -23.95 -44.14 48.06
N PRO A 723 -23.54 -45.42 47.90
CA PRO A 723 -22.92 -46.23 48.96
C PRO A 723 -21.38 -46.07 49.10
N ARG A 724 -20.78 -46.76 50.08
CA ARG A 724 -19.47 -46.42 50.71
C ARG A 724 -18.62 -47.63 51.14
N ALA A 725 -17.30 -47.58 50.95
CA ALA A 725 -16.27 -48.35 51.68
C ALA A 725 -14.93 -47.54 51.70
N GLN A 726 -14.37 -47.16 52.86
CA GLN A 726 -13.23 -47.81 53.59
C GLN A 726 -11.86 -47.64 52.89
N THR A 727 -10.76 -47.15 53.49
CA THR A 727 -10.36 -46.80 54.90
C THR A 727 -9.20 -45.71 54.84
N SER A 728 -8.42 -45.24 55.82
CA SER A 728 -8.18 -45.42 57.29
C SER A 728 -7.39 -44.22 57.91
N SER A 729 -7.10 -44.29 59.22
CA SER A 729 -5.90 -43.74 59.93
C SER A 729 -5.55 -42.23 59.87
N THR A 730 -6.37 -41.43 60.57
CA THR A 730 -6.07 -40.64 61.82
C THR A 730 -4.70 -40.74 62.52
N PRO A 731 -4.35 -39.90 63.56
CA PRO A 731 -5.07 -38.75 64.18
C PRO A 731 -4.23 -37.49 64.66
N GLN A 732 -4.95 -36.49 65.21
CA GLN A 732 -4.59 -35.60 66.37
C GLN A 732 -3.49 -34.50 66.20
N GLU A 733 -3.52 -33.34 66.91
CA GLU A 733 -4.47 -32.79 67.93
C GLU A 733 -4.62 -31.23 67.84
N THR A 734 -5.41 -30.63 68.74
CA THR A 734 -5.74 -29.17 68.86
C THR A 734 -5.35 -28.66 70.29
N PRO A 735 -5.71 -27.47 70.87
CA PRO A 735 -6.51 -26.31 70.39
C PRO A 735 -6.10 -24.86 70.89
N PHE A 736 -6.90 -23.86 70.47
CA PHE A 736 -7.43 -22.68 71.24
C PHE A 736 -6.62 -21.41 71.67
N LYS A 737 -7.18 -20.24 71.24
CA LYS A 737 -7.64 -19.05 72.03
C LYS A 737 -6.70 -17.89 72.49
N ALA A 738 -6.69 -16.83 71.67
CA ALA A 738 -7.00 -15.40 71.95
C ALA A 738 -6.36 -14.50 73.07
N GLN A 739 -6.04 -13.26 72.66
CA GLN A 739 -6.38 -11.94 73.28
C GLN A 739 -5.34 -11.12 74.11
N ILE A 740 -5.42 -9.77 73.94
CA ILE A 740 -5.00 -8.64 74.82
C ILE A 740 -3.66 -7.88 74.55
N SER A 741 -3.78 -6.54 74.66
CA SER A 741 -2.95 -5.31 74.58
C SER A 741 -1.55 -5.28 75.27
N THR A 742 -0.73 -4.20 75.33
CA THR A 742 -0.81 -2.71 75.08
C THR A 742 0.62 -2.18 74.71
N VAL A 743 1.15 -0.92 74.78
CA VAL A 743 0.84 0.44 75.35
C VAL A 743 1.58 1.54 74.51
N SER A 744 1.23 2.84 74.69
CA SER A 744 2.05 4.10 74.56
C SER A 744 3.02 4.32 73.35
N SER A 745 2.85 5.31 72.45
CA SER A 745 2.92 6.81 72.58
C SER A 745 4.35 7.38 72.64
N THR A 746 4.70 8.56 72.08
CA THR A 746 3.92 9.75 71.64
C THR A 746 4.60 10.29 70.33
N SER A 747 4.31 11.39 69.58
CA SER A 747 3.75 12.75 69.82
C SER A 747 3.20 13.42 68.53
N GLN A 748 2.95 14.74 68.56
CA GLN A 748 2.39 15.62 67.50
C GLN A 748 3.07 17.02 67.58
N PRO A 749 2.81 18.09 66.74
CA PRO A 749 1.53 18.64 66.20
C PRO A 749 1.45 18.68 64.64
N ALA A 750 0.30 18.72 63.94
CA ALA A 750 -0.86 19.66 63.88
C ALA A 750 -0.60 20.92 63.00
N ALA A 751 -1.54 21.49 62.22
CA ALA A 751 -3.02 21.49 62.23
C ALA A 751 -3.62 21.19 60.82
N ASP A 752 -4.78 20.52 60.62
CA ASP A 752 -6.22 20.91 60.83
C ASP A 752 -6.74 21.82 59.67
N VAL A 753 -7.96 21.74 59.10
CA VAL A 753 -9.31 21.42 59.61
C VAL A 753 -10.19 20.65 58.58
N SER A 754 -11.13 19.88 59.13
CA SER A 754 -12.33 19.14 58.67
C SER A 754 -13.43 19.96 57.91
N VAL A 755 -14.65 19.50 57.56
CA VAL A 755 -15.46 18.24 57.74
C VAL A 755 -16.39 18.06 56.49
N ASP A 756 -17.03 16.90 56.29
CA ASP A 756 -18.50 16.65 56.43
C ASP A 756 -18.95 15.32 55.77
N ASP A 757 -20.11 14.78 56.15
CA ASP A 757 -20.63 13.44 55.79
C ASP A 757 -21.68 13.44 54.65
N SER A 758 -21.74 12.34 53.87
CA SER A 758 -23.03 11.71 53.50
C SER A 758 -22.88 10.28 52.96
N ASP A 759 -23.90 9.49 53.26
CA ASP A 759 -24.17 8.15 52.74
C ASP A 759 -24.97 8.27 51.43
N ASP A 760 -24.87 7.31 50.50
CA ASP A 760 -25.94 7.11 49.51
C ASP A 760 -25.92 5.71 48.88
N GLU A 761 -27.12 5.17 48.67
CA GLU A 761 -27.39 3.73 48.72
C GLU A 761 -27.33 3.02 47.34
N LEU A 762 -27.16 1.68 47.34
CA LEU A 762 -27.23 0.88 46.12
C LEU A 762 -28.69 0.72 45.63
N PRO A 763 -29.04 1.13 44.40
CA PRO A 763 -30.40 0.96 43.89
C PRO A 763 -30.73 -0.53 43.66
N THR A 764 -31.67 -1.05 44.45
CA THR A 764 -32.19 -2.41 44.31
C THR A 764 -33.05 -2.60 43.06
N LEU A 765 -32.72 -3.61 42.26
CA LEU A 765 -33.52 -4.05 41.12
C LEU A 765 -34.82 -4.72 41.59
N ASN A 766 -35.92 -3.96 41.59
CA ASN A 766 -37.25 -4.51 41.80
C ASN A 766 -37.85 -4.91 40.44
N MET A 767 -37.93 -6.22 40.18
CA MET A 767 -38.74 -6.78 39.11
C MET A 767 -40.10 -7.19 39.68
N ASP A 768 -41.19 -6.75 39.08
CA ASP A 768 -42.37 -7.57 38.84
C ASP A 768 -43.18 -6.99 37.67
N PRO A 769 -44.06 -7.77 37.01
CA PRO A 769 -44.63 -7.44 35.71
C PRO A 769 -45.98 -6.73 35.83
N ASP A 770 -46.40 -6.10 34.72
CA ASP A 770 -47.82 -5.85 34.46
C ASP A 770 -48.15 -6.15 33.00
N THR A 771 -49.35 -6.70 32.80
CA THR A 771 -49.97 -7.00 31.50
C THR A 771 -51.46 -7.01 31.74
N ASP A 772 -52.18 -6.12 31.06
CA ASP A 772 -53.58 -6.32 30.70
C ASP A 772 -53.84 -5.58 29.39
N ASP A 773 -54.73 -6.16 28.59
CA ASP A 773 -55.25 -5.60 27.34
C ASP A 773 -56.48 -4.73 27.65
N ASP A 774 -56.77 -3.73 26.80
CA ASP A 774 -58.11 -3.14 26.67
C ASP A 774 -58.30 -2.70 25.21
N ASP A 775 -59.12 -3.45 24.47
CA ASP A 775 -59.70 -3.04 23.19
C ASP A 775 -60.96 -2.20 23.47
N GLU A 776 -61.20 -1.11 22.73
CA GLU A 776 -62.57 -0.71 22.37
C GLU A 776 -62.59 0.13 21.09
N ASP A 777 -63.59 -0.11 20.24
CA ASP A 777 -63.78 0.50 18.93
C ASP A 777 -64.39 1.92 19.01
N ASP A 778 -64.20 2.73 17.96
CA ASP A 778 -65.35 3.41 17.34
C ASP A 778 -65.04 3.85 15.89
N ASP A 779 -65.97 3.60 14.96
CA ASP A 779 -65.79 3.79 13.50
C ASP A 779 -67.02 4.48 12.86
N VAL A 780 -66.98 5.81 12.70
CA VAL A 780 -68.03 6.57 11.99
C VAL A 780 -67.54 7.84 11.27
N THR A 781 -67.38 7.70 9.96
CA THR A 781 -67.93 8.59 8.89
C THR A 781 -68.07 10.11 9.11
N MET A 782 -67.53 10.94 8.20
CA MET A 782 -68.31 11.56 7.09
C MET A 782 -67.43 12.45 6.18
N GLU A 783 -68.01 12.92 5.07
CA GLU A 783 -67.39 13.70 3.98
C GLU A 783 -67.07 15.17 4.32
N GLY A 784 -66.12 15.76 3.57
CA GLY A 784 -65.75 17.18 3.58
C GLY A 784 -64.81 17.54 2.43
#